data_AF-L0L1N3-F1
#
_entry.id   AF-L0L1N3-F1
#
_cell.length_a   1.000
_cell.length_b   1.000
_cell.length_c   1.000
_cell.angle_alpha   90.00
_cell.angle_beta   90.00
_cell.angle_gamma   90.00
#
_symmetry.space_group_name_H-M   'P 1'
#
loop_
_entity.id
_entity.type
_entity.pdbx_description
1 polymer ?
#
loop_
_entity_poly.entity_id
_entity_poly.type
_entity_poly.pdbx_seq_one_letter_code
_entity_poly.pdbx_strand_id
1 'polypeptide(L)'
;MKLDENVKSQIEKDAIKAIKKLKIDKTTNLHIHDEILAAGEKLKAASLEVSIERKTAFVFVDLAPTCNWAHPCEYHLYDATNGTLYKKVHASLPPSNLLHDKKIMTSFHMPVKMIATQKRHISWKCISPITNAMSTAPGERYAILFAGLAQNRHTNDLEFLYRTLIDDYGYNPANIHVCNHDGTLNYFLNNATTGQITTTPIGTNLGNWPDNNEPYNTPYRMVVNHPGTRAGFQAALNAISNQIQPEDFLFIHTNNHGGGPCDGVNDYCMFEYDANVSWNPYYVNDFITDLGTLPQFEVLLVMMEQCRSGGFINTVINNSPAKWTHITTAVTENDYSLGGDLFDPFAEDWIAGIHGQYPNGNGLNQTVDTNSDGRISATEAFHYADAVHTYNGFVERFCPPPNGTPLRDGDTPTSSDSPSGYGAYIFLGFPAHDLFLRDNLEDHGREPLISGSISCSPDIIIFQNELLDPEAELCNPAAQQSDTLGEPVESGQDNFIYLRVQNRGTQPTGGTARVFWTDSSSFPTPLLWKEITDPVNPITIPDINPQEMKVVGPVVWKNQDIPHVAPGQIAHYCFIGLINSGNDPAPDPKTTIHTYDEYYNFICLCNNATWKNFDVTNIFKDSITNMSFAIQGWPKTTLSADLMIDLSQLPHDIQVTLRILKRLSSSASLENAQLIQESATHQKYQLVAGKQAFLRKMNLKASDKCQATLEIIAPQQIADGNYRLSIAELIDGKEMGRVTRMLAVGQYPYMGNQRTHEVHVANCDWAAKISKRNKRAYQELEQALKHGYNGCLFCLPEYNKEKI
;
A
#
# COMPACT_ATOMS: atom_id res chain seq x y z
N MET A 1 18.98 42.00 -31.29
CA MET A 1 18.86 42.29 -32.76
C MET A 1 17.92 41.25 -33.32
N LYS A 2 16.88 41.63 -34.08
CA LYS A 2 15.92 40.65 -34.61
C LYS A 2 16.52 39.79 -35.72
N LEU A 3 16.02 38.57 -35.83
CA LEU A 3 16.29 37.67 -36.96
C LEU A 3 15.78 38.26 -38.28
N ASP A 4 16.53 38.04 -39.36
CA ASP A 4 16.05 38.30 -40.72
C ASP A 4 14.86 37.38 -41.04
N GLU A 5 13.79 37.92 -41.62
CA GLU A 5 12.55 37.16 -41.86
C GLU A 5 12.75 35.96 -42.79
N ASN A 6 13.68 36.02 -43.75
CA ASN A 6 13.97 34.87 -44.62
C ASN A 6 14.70 33.77 -43.85
N VAL A 7 15.66 34.16 -43.00
CA VAL A 7 16.38 33.23 -42.12
C VAL A 7 15.42 32.59 -41.12
N LYS A 8 14.53 33.39 -40.50
CA LYS A 8 13.48 32.90 -39.59
C LYS A 8 12.57 31.87 -40.29
N SER A 9 11.99 32.21 -41.44
CA SER A 9 11.13 31.30 -42.20
C SER A 9 11.84 30.00 -42.61
N GLN A 10 13.14 30.08 -42.90
CA GLN A 10 13.96 28.90 -43.21
C GLN A 10 14.15 27.99 -41.99
N ILE A 11 14.43 28.58 -40.82
CA ILE A 11 14.58 27.85 -39.55
C ILE A 11 13.28 27.14 -39.17
N GLU A 12 12.14 27.84 -39.23
CA GLU A 12 10.82 27.26 -38.89
C GLU A 12 10.50 26.04 -39.78
N LYS A 13 10.76 26.13 -41.09
CA LYS A 13 10.58 25.02 -42.03
C LYS A 13 11.51 23.85 -41.73
N ASP A 14 12.76 24.12 -41.38
CA ASP A 14 13.74 23.08 -41.04
C ASP A 14 13.34 22.35 -39.75
N ALA A 15 12.95 23.08 -38.70
CA ALA A 15 12.50 22.51 -37.43
C ALA A 15 11.24 21.64 -37.62
N ILE A 16 10.23 22.12 -38.37
CA ILE A 16 9.03 21.32 -38.70
C ILE A 16 9.41 20.05 -39.49
N LYS A 17 10.34 20.17 -40.44
CA LYS A 17 10.82 19.01 -41.22
C LYS A 17 11.54 18.00 -40.33
N ALA A 18 12.30 18.46 -39.34
CA ALA A 18 13.02 17.60 -38.40
C ALA A 18 12.05 16.76 -37.55
N ILE A 19 11.03 17.37 -36.95
CA ILE A 19 10.03 16.64 -36.14
C ILE A 19 9.17 15.70 -36.98
N LYS A 20 8.81 16.08 -38.22
CA LYS A 20 8.09 15.20 -39.16
C LYS A 20 8.90 13.97 -39.55
N LYS A 21 10.23 14.12 -39.73
CA LYS A 21 11.13 13.00 -40.02
C LYS A 21 11.17 12.00 -38.86
N LEU A 22 11.06 12.50 -37.62
CA LEU A 22 10.99 11.69 -36.41
C LEU A 22 9.57 11.19 -36.09
N LYS A 23 8.54 11.64 -36.84
CA LYS A 23 7.11 11.32 -36.62
C LYS A 23 6.56 11.78 -35.26
N ILE A 24 7.11 12.86 -34.72
CA ILE A 24 6.66 13.49 -33.46
C ILE A 24 5.94 14.83 -33.72
N ASP A 25 5.59 15.11 -34.98
CA ASP A 25 4.96 16.38 -35.38
C ASP A 25 3.54 16.59 -34.86
N LYS A 26 2.94 15.59 -34.22
CA LYS A 26 1.64 15.68 -33.55
C LYS A 26 1.72 15.76 -32.03
N THR A 27 2.89 15.50 -31.46
CA THR A 27 3.12 15.44 -30.01
C THR A 27 4.06 16.54 -29.51
N THR A 28 4.77 17.24 -30.40
CA THR A 28 5.76 18.27 -30.07
C THR A 28 5.26 19.68 -30.41
N ASN A 29 5.51 20.64 -29.51
CA ASN A 29 5.32 22.07 -29.75
C ASN A 29 6.66 22.77 -30.04
N LEU A 30 6.66 23.76 -30.95
CA LEU A 30 7.86 24.51 -31.33
C LEU A 30 7.69 26.01 -31.14
N HIS A 31 8.72 26.61 -30.54
CA HIS A 31 8.80 28.04 -30.28
C HIS A 31 10.15 28.59 -30.73
N ILE A 32 10.17 29.78 -31.32
CA ILE A 32 11.39 30.46 -31.76
C ILE A 32 11.61 31.73 -30.94
N HIS A 33 12.86 31.97 -30.55
CA HIS A 33 13.27 33.26 -30.00
C HIS A 33 13.61 34.21 -31.17
N ASP A 34 12.77 35.23 -31.39
CA ASP A 34 12.90 36.19 -32.50
C ASP A 34 14.16 37.10 -32.45
N GLU A 35 14.97 37.03 -31.39
CA GLU A 35 16.23 37.78 -31.26
C GLU A 35 17.47 36.89 -31.37
N ILE A 36 18.53 37.50 -31.91
CA ILE A 36 19.84 36.86 -32.09
C ILE A 36 20.60 36.90 -30.78
N LEU A 37 20.94 35.73 -30.26
CA LEU A 37 21.87 35.56 -29.14
C LEU A 37 23.30 35.82 -29.61
N ALA A 38 24.05 36.65 -28.89
CA ALA A 38 25.42 36.98 -29.23
C ALA A 38 26.41 35.86 -28.85
N ALA A 39 27.52 35.80 -29.58
CA ALA A 39 28.63 34.92 -29.21
C ALA A 39 29.16 35.29 -27.82
N GLY A 40 29.36 34.28 -26.97
CA GLY A 40 29.78 34.44 -25.58
C GLY A 40 28.61 34.50 -24.57
N GLU A 41 27.37 34.65 -25.02
CA GLU A 41 26.19 34.49 -24.16
C GLU A 41 26.04 33.04 -23.68
N LYS A 42 25.20 32.85 -22.65
CA LYS A 42 24.97 31.54 -22.03
C LYS A 42 23.47 31.32 -21.81
N LEU A 43 22.98 30.16 -22.24
CA LEU A 43 21.66 29.66 -21.84
C LEU A 43 21.79 28.92 -20.51
N LYS A 44 20.85 29.16 -19.60
CA LYS A 44 20.87 28.56 -18.25
C LYS A 44 19.54 27.90 -17.91
N ALA A 45 19.58 26.65 -17.45
CA ALA A 45 18.42 25.94 -16.93
C ALA A 45 18.83 25.03 -15.77
N ALA A 46 18.43 25.36 -14.54
CA ALA A 46 18.97 24.73 -13.33
C ALA A 46 20.51 24.67 -13.37
N SER A 47 21.13 23.49 -13.29
CA SER A 47 22.59 23.34 -13.40
C SER A 47 23.12 23.30 -14.85
N LEU A 48 22.25 23.20 -15.86
CA LEU A 48 22.64 23.18 -17.26
C LEU A 48 23.08 24.58 -17.72
N GLU A 49 24.29 24.67 -18.26
CA GLU A 49 24.82 25.87 -18.90
C GLU A 49 25.29 25.57 -20.32
N VAL A 50 24.75 26.29 -21.31
CA VAL A 50 25.12 26.15 -22.73
C VAL A 50 25.71 27.45 -23.23
N SER A 51 26.99 27.42 -23.60
CA SER A 51 27.68 28.58 -24.20
C SER A 51 27.31 28.76 -25.67
N ILE A 52 27.05 30.01 -26.06
CA ILE A 52 26.75 30.42 -27.43
C ILE A 52 28.04 30.75 -28.17
N GLU A 53 28.36 29.98 -29.20
CA GLU A 53 29.66 30.02 -29.90
C GLU A 53 29.72 31.07 -31.02
N ARG A 54 28.56 31.52 -31.51
CA ARG A 54 28.40 32.43 -32.66
C ARG A 54 27.09 33.20 -32.55
N LYS A 55 26.77 34.08 -33.51
CA LYS A 55 25.45 34.69 -33.57
C LYS A 55 24.40 33.60 -33.79
N THR A 56 23.47 33.44 -32.87
CA THR A 56 22.62 32.25 -32.82
C THR A 56 21.14 32.60 -32.75
N ALA A 57 20.35 31.91 -33.58
CA ALA A 57 18.90 31.81 -33.43
C ALA A 57 18.56 30.57 -32.60
N PHE A 58 17.60 30.70 -31.70
CA PHE A 58 17.22 29.64 -30.75
C PHE A 58 15.80 29.17 -31.04
N VAL A 59 15.63 27.85 -31.16
CA VAL A 59 14.33 27.18 -31.19
C VAL A 59 14.23 26.28 -29.96
N PHE A 60 13.17 26.48 -29.18
CA PHE A 60 12.76 25.58 -28.10
C PHE A 60 11.84 24.50 -28.67
N VAL A 61 12.19 23.26 -28.41
CA VAL A 61 11.43 22.07 -28.81
C VAL A 61 10.86 21.43 -27.57
N ASP A 62 9.57 21.62 -27.38
CA ASP A 62 8.82 21.04 -26.26
C ASP A 62 8.30 19.67 -26.68
N LEU A 63 8.92 18.61 -26.16
CA LEU A 63 8.59 17.24 -26.54
C LEU A 63 7.37 16.71 -25.78
N ALA A 64 7.07 17.28 -24.60
CA ALA A 64 6.02 16.85 -23.69
C ALA A 64 5.12 18.03 -23.23
N PRO A 65 4.39 18.69 -24.15
CA PRO A 65 3.75 19.99 -23.85
C PRO A 65 2.55 19.94 -22.89
N THR A 66 2.15 18.75 -22.44
CA THR A 66 1.08 18.56 -21.45
C THR A 66 1.61 18.39 -20.03
N CYS A 67 2.92 18.29 -19.84
CA CYS A 67 3.55 18.09 -18.54
C CYS A 67 3.83 19.43 -17.83
N ASN A 68 3.98 19.38 -16.52
CA ASN A 68 4.59 20.45 -15.73
C ASN A 68 6.08 20.60 -16.09
N TRP A 69 6.71 21.76 -15.83
CA TRP A 69 7.89 22.21 -16.61
C TRP A 69 9.10 21.30 -16.65
N ALA A 70 9.42 20.55 -15.59
CA ALA A 70 10.49 19.56 -15.72
C ALA A 70 9.95 18.41 -16.58
N HIS A 71 10.30 18.40 -17.86
CA HIS A 71 9.90 17.39 -18.84
C HIS A 71 10.89 17.39 -20.01
N PRO A 72 10.93 16.34 -20.84
CA PRO A 72 11.86 16.28 -21.96
C PRO A 72 11.69 17.47 -22.92
N CYS A 73 12.80 18.14 -23.24
CA CYS A 73 12.82 19.22 -24.23
C CYS A 73 14.19 19.29 -24.93
N GLU A 74 14.25 20.03 -26.05
CA GLU A 74 15.53 20.29 -26.75
C GLU A 74 15.73 21.77 -27.07
N TYR A 75 16.99 22.18 -27.07
CA TYR A 75 17.42 23.48 -27.59
C TYR A 75 18.07 23.27 -28.95
N HIS A 76 17.48 23.86 -29.99
CA HIS A 76 18.02 23.82 -31.34
C HIS A 76 18.67 25.17 -31.64
N LEU A 77 19.99 25.14 -31.85
CA LEU A 77 20.80 26.33 -32.09
C LEU A 77 21.16 26.43 -33.57
N TYR A 78 20.70 27.51 -34.19
CA TYR A 78 20.87 27.82 -35.59
C TYR A 78 21.84 28.99 -35.77
N ASP A 79 22.66 28.97 -36.82
CA ASP A 79 23.49 30.10 -37.18
C ASP A 79 22.58 31.24 -37.69
N ALA A 80 22.57 32.37 -36.99
CA ALA A 80 21.66 33.47 -37.29
C ALA A 80 21.94 34.16 -38.63
N THR A 81 23.09 33.88 -39.27
CA THR A 81 23.46 34.48 -40.57
C THR A 81 22.92 33.72 -41.77
N ASN A 82 22.79 32.39 -41.65
CA ASN A 82 22.45 31.52 -42.78
C ASN A 82 21.36 30.48 -42.47
N GLY A 83 20.87 30.41 -41.23
CA GLY A 83 19.77 29.52 -40.84
C GLY A 83 20.15 28.04 -40.74
N THR A 84 21.44 27.70 -40.65
CA THR A 84 21.89 26.31 -40.53
C THR A 84 21.87 25.85 -39.07
N LEU A 85 21.19 24.73 -38.78
CA LEU A 85 21.26 24.08 -37.46
C LEU A 85 22.70 23.60 -37.21
N TYR A 86 23.31 24.03 -36.11
CA TYR A 86 24.68 23.62 -35.76
C TYR A 86 24.79 22.86 -34.45
N LYS A 87 23.78 22.93 -33.56
CA LYS A 87 23.80 22.19 -32.28
C LYS A 87 22.39 21.87 -31.79
N LYS A 88 22.22 20.67 -31.25
CA LYS A 88 21.06 20.28 -30.44
C LYS A 88 21.52 19.99 -29.02
N VAL A 89 20.76 20.44 -28.03
CA VAL A 89 21.02 20.17 -26.62
C VAL A 89 19.78 19.52 -26.02
N HIS A 90 19.93 18.34 -25.42
CA HIS A 90 18.88 17.75 -24.61
C HIS A 90 18.80 18.46 -23.27
N ALA A 91 17.60 18.83 -22.84
CA ALA A 91 17.34 19.47 -21.57
C ALA A 91 16.04 18.92 -20.96
N SER A 92 15.74 19.35 -19.73
CA SER A 92 14.47 19.05 -19.07
C SER A 92 13.69 20.31 -18.66
N LEU A 93 14.23 21.51 -18.93
CA LEU A 93 13.68 22.79 -18.51
C LEU A 93 13.93 23.82 -19.59
N PRO A 94 13.08 24.85 -19.78
CA PRO A 94 13.41 25.95 -20.68
C PRO A 94 14.50 26.86 -20.08
N PRO A 95 15.31 27.57 -20.90
CA PRO A 95 16.34 28.46 -20.39
C PRO A 95 15.72 29.64 -19.62
N SER A 96 15.99 29.71 -18.32
CA SER A 96 15.53 30.76 -17.39
C SER A 96 15.75 32.17 -17.94
N ASN A 97 16.92 32.44 -18.52
CA ASN A 97 17.27 33.74 -19.08
C ASN A 97 16.45 34.14 -20.33
N LEU A 98 15.74 33.19 -20.96
CA LEU A 98 14.83 33.46 -22.08
C LEU A 98 13.36 33.54 -21.63
N LEU A 99 13.05 33.13 -20.39
CA LEU A 99 11.71 33.28 -19.79
C LEU A 99 11.42 34.72 -19.36
N HIS A 100 12.45 35.56 -19.24
CA HIS A 100 12.37 36.96 -18.78
C HIS A 100 11.92 37.97 -19.83
N ASP A 101 12.08 37.64 -21.11
CA ASP A 101 11.94 38.64 -22.13
C ASP A 101 10.46 38.86 -22.47
N LYS A 102 9.93 40.04 -22.10
CA LYS A 102 8.53 40.46 -22.32
C LYS A 102 8.15 40.51 -23.81
N LYS A 103 9.10 40.26 -24.69
CA LYS A 103 8.93 40.08 -26.13
C LYS A 103 9.68 38.78 -26.48
N ILE A 104 9.34 38.10 -27.58
CA ILE A 104 10.30 37.34 -28.43
C ILE A 104 10.19 35.80 -28.46
N MET A 105 9.52 35.07 -27.55
CA MET A 105 9.19 33.65 -27.86
C MET A 105 7.90 33.58 -28.67
N THR A 106 8.00 33.16 -29.93
CA THR A 106 6.87 33.01 -30.85
C THR A 106 6.64 31.55 -31.18
N SER A 107 5.43 31.03 -30.91
CA SER A 107 5.00 29.72 -31.40
C SER A 107 4.82 29.71 -32.91
N PHE A 108 5.32 28.66 -33.58
CA PHE A 108 5.08 28.45 -35.02
C PHE A 108 4.57 27.05 -35.37
N HIS A 109 4.50 26.14 -34.39
CA HIS A 109 3.90 24.81 -34.53
C HIS A 109 3.35 24.35 -33.17
N MET A 110 2.01 24.24 -33.04
CA MET A 110 1.34 23.87 -31.79
C MET A 110 0.20 22.85 -31.99
N PRO A 111 0.52 21.60 -32.36
CA PRO A 111 -0.47 20.53 -32.50
C PRO A 111 -1.04 20.09 -31.15
N VAL A 112 -0.28 20.22 -30.06
CA VAL A 112 -0.68 19.83 -28.71
C VAL A 112 -1.13 21.05 -27.93
N LYS A 113 -2.26 20.91 -27.25
CA LYS A 113 -2.80 21.92 -26.32
C LYS A 113 -2.86 21.30 -24.94
N MET A 114 -2.75 22.14 -23.91
CA MET A 114 -2.97 21.74 -22.53
C MET A 114 -4.31 20.99 -22.43
N ILE A 115 -4.34 20.00 -21.53
CA ILE A 115 -5.54 19.22 -21.26
C ILE A 115 -6.59 20.22 -20.79
N ALA A 116 -7.67 20.32 -21.56
CA ALA A 116 -8.81 21.12 -21.15
C ALA A 116 -9.44 20.41 -19.96
N THR A 117 -9.31 21.00 -18.77
CA THR A 117 -10.28 20.73 -17.71
C THR A 117 -11.65 21.04 -18.31
N GLN A 118 -12.67 20.21 -18.00
CA GLN A 118 -13.95 20.25 -18.71
C GLN A 118 -14.44 21.69 -18.86
N LYS A 119 -14.40 22.23 -20.09
CA LYS A 119 -14.85 23.60 -20.39
C LYS A 119 -16.33 23.73 -20.06
N ARG A 120 -16.70 24.04 -18.81
CA ARG A 120 -18.08 24.31 -18.39
C ARG A 120 -18.12 24.92 -16.98
N HIS A 121 -18.82 26.06 -16.92
CA HIS A 121 -19.55 26.69 -15.80
C HIS A 121 -19.13 26.34 -14.38
N ILE A 122 -18.62 27.34 -13.65
CA ILE A 122 -18.28 27.17 -12.24
C ILE A 122 -19.47 27.51 -11.37
N SER A 123 -19.92 26.50 -10.62
CA SER A 123 -21.10 26.57 -9.76
C SER A 123 -20.77 26.08 -8.36
N TRP A 124 -19.73 26.66 -7.74
CA TRP A 124 -19.37 26.38 -6.35
C TRP A 124 -20.64 26.33 -5.50
N LYS A 125 -20.94 25.13 -5.00
CA LYS A 125 -21.98 24.91 -4.02
C LYS A 125 -21.28 24.34 -2.83
N CYS A 126 -21.28 25.08 -1.72
CA CYS A 126 -21.07 24.44 -0.42
C CYS A 126 -22.07 23.27 -0.38
N ILE A 127 -21.56 22.05 -0.45
CA ILE A 127 -22.33 20.89 -0.05
C ILE A 127 -22.63 21.15 1.42
N SER A 128 -23.83 20.79 1.90
CA SER A 128 -24.10 20.92 3.34
C SER A 128 -22.86 20.39 4.08
N PRO A 129 -22.26 21.18 4.99
CA PRO A 129 -21.00 20.81 5.62
C PRO A 129 -21.08 19.33 5.97
N ILE A 130 -20.00 18.57 5.81
CA ILE A 130 -19.94 17.22 6.37
C ILE A 130 -20.04 17.44 7.88
N THR A 131 -21.27 17.56 8.38
CA THR A 131 -21.59 18.22 9.63
C THR A 131 -20.97 17.32 10.68
N ASN A 132 -19.92 17.83 11.32
CA ASN A 132 -19.15 17.14 12.35
C ASN A 132 -18.12 16.09 11.86
N ALA A 133 -17.61 16.15 10.62
CA ALA A 133 -16.51 15.27 10.20
C ALA A 133 -15.31 15.35 11.16
N MET A 134 -14.97 16.57 11.60
CA MET A 134 -13.84 16.82 12.49
C MET A 134 -14.20 17.34 13.88
N SER A 135 -15.49 17.58 14.19
CA SER A 135 -15.87 18.15 15.49
C SER A 135 -15.63 17.20 16.69
N THR A 136 -15.28 15.94 16.42
CA THR A 136 -14.95 14.92 17.42
C THR A 136 -13.47 14.53 17.40
N ALA A 137 -12.68 15.03 16.45
CA ALA A 137 -11.27 14.69 16.35
C ALA A 137 -10.47 15.63 17.28
N PRO A 138 -9.57 15.11 18.14
CA PRO A 138 -8.81 15.94 19.09
C PRO A 138 -7.83 16.87 18.36
N GLY A 139 -7.43 17.94 19.06
CA GLY A 139 -6.43 18.91 18.60
C GLY A 139 -6.90 19.95 17.57
N GLU A 140 -6.07 20.96 17.38
CA GLU A 140 -6.20 22.00 16.37
C GLU A 140 -5.74 21.52 14.99
N ARG A 141 -6.13 22.30 13.97
CA ARG A 141 -5.89 21.97 12.56
C ARG A 141 -5.12 23.09 11.88
N TYR A 142 -3.95 22.76 11.35
CA TYR A 142 -3.07 23.68 10.64
C TYR A 142 -2.88 23.22 9.21
N ALA A 143 -2.61 24.18 8.31
CA ALA A 143 -2.25 23.87 6.95
C ALA A 143 -1.16 24.80 6.41
N ILE A 144 -0.30 24.27 5.54
CA ILE A 144 0.62 25.05 4.72
C ILE A 144 0.32 24.74 3.26
N LEU A 145 -0.05 25.77 2.48
CA LEU A 145 -0.33 25.67 1.06
C LEU A 145 0.82 26.35 0.30
N PHE A 146 1.59 25.62 -0.51
CA PHE A 146 2.84 26.13 -1.09
C PHE A 146 2.85 26.04 -2.62
N ALA A 147 3.09 27.17 -3.28
CA ALA A 147 3.36 27.28 -4.71
C ALA A 147 4.49 28.30 -4.97
N GLY A 148 5.62 27.83 -5.50
CA GLY A 148 6.81 28.65 -5.73
C GLY A 148 6.79 29.39 -7.06
N LEU A 149 7.30 28.77 -8.13
CA LEU A 149 7.14 29.24 -9.52
C LEU A 149 5.69 29.04 -10.00
N ALA A 150 4.74 29.63 -9.27
CA ALA A 150 3.31 29.44 -9.43
C ALA A 150 2.83 29.89 -10.82
N GLN A 151 1.95 29.10 -11.42
CA GLN A 151 1.15 29.44 -12.60
C GLN A 151 -0.31 29.54 -12.17
N ASN A 152 -1.17 29.91 -13.11
CA ASN A 152 -2.60 30.05 -12.85
C ASN A 152 -3.21 28.76 -12.23
N ARG A 153 -2.82 27.58 -12.74
CA ARG A 153 -3.31 26.29 -12.24
C ARG A 153 -2.93 26.01 -10.79
N HIS A 154 -1.65 26.13 -10.44
CA HIS A 154 -1.21 25.96 -9.05
C HIS A 154 -1.97 26.91 -8.10
N THR A 155 -2.13 28.19 -8.50
CA THR A 155 -2.83 29.18 -7.67
C THR A 155 -4.32 28.86 -7.54
N ASN A 156 -4.94 28.33 -8.59
CA ASN A 156 -6.34 27.91 -8.58
C ASN A 156 -6.57 26.68 -7.70
N ASP A 157 -5.66 25.70 -7.72
CA ASP A 157 -5.70 24.54 -6.84
C ASP A 157 -5.52 24.93 -5.37
N LEU A 158 -4.59 25.84 -5.06
CA LEU A 158 -4.44 26.37 -3.69
C LEU A 158 -5.75 27.01 -3.19
N GLU A 159 -6.42 27.80 -4.04
CA GLU A 159 -7.72 28.40 -3.72
C GLU A 159 -8.82 27.34 -3.58
N PHE A 160 -8.85 26.32 -4.44
CA PHE A 160 -9.82 25.21 -4.32
C PHE A 160 -9.67 24.52 -2.97
N LEU A 161 -8.45 24.13 -2.61
CA LEU A 161 -8.17 23.47 -1.34
C LEU A 161 -8.45 24.39 -0.15
N TYR A 162 -8.06 25.66 -0.21
CA TYR A 162 -8.36 26.64 0.84
C TYR A 162 -9.87 26.74 1.11
N ARG A 163 -10.70 26.67 0.06
CA ARG A 163 -12.16 26.64 0.22
C ARG A 163 -12.64 25.38 0.89
N THR A 164 -12.20 24.22 0.42
CA THR A 164 -12.53 22.91 0.97
C THR A 164 -12.20 22.83 2.46
N LEU A 165 -10.98 23.26 2.85
CA LEU A 165 -10.54 23.22 4.25
C LEU A 165 -11.42 24.05 5.18
N ILE A 166 -11.89 25.22 4.73
CA ILE A 166 -12.71 26.11 5.57
C ILE A 166 -14.18 25.71 5.52
N ASP A 167 -14.74 25.51 4.33
CA ASP A 167 -16.18 25.37 4.13
C ASP A 167 -16.66 23.96 4.52
N ASP A 168 -15.85 22.92 4.25
CA ASP A 168 -16.25 21.53 4.47
C ASP A 168 -15.64 20.96 5.75
N TYR A 169 -14.38 21.29 6.03
CA TYR A 169 -13.61 20.74 7.16
C TYR A 169 -13.48 21.70 8.35
N GLY A 170 -13.97 22.95 8.22
CA GLY A 170 -14.07 23.89 9.34
C GLY A 170 -12.73 24.37 9.91
N TYR A 171 -11.65 24.38 9.11
CA TYR A 171 -10.35 24.90 9.55
C TYR A 171 -10.49 26.36 9.96
N ASN A 172 -9.81 26.74 11.04
CA ASN A 172 -9.64 28.15 11.38
C ASN A 172 -8.76 28.82 10.31
N PRO A 173 -9.25 29.85 9.58
CA PRO A 173 -8.45 30.51 8.55
C PRO A 173 -7.12 31.08 9.06
N ALA A 174 -7.02 31.40 10.35
CA ALA A 174 -5.79 31.87 10.98
C ALA A 174 -4.68 30.79 11.08
N ASN A 175 -5.06 29.51 10.97
CA ASN A 175 -4.14 28.37 11.04
C ASN A 175 -3.70 27.88 9.65
N ILE A 176 -4.17 28.52 8.57
CA ILE A 176 -3.80 28.18 7.19
C ILE A 176 -2.77 29.21 6.70
N HIS A 177 -1.57 28.73 6.40
CA HIS A 177 -0.47 29.54 5.89
C HIS A 177 -0.26 29.30 4.40
N VAL A 178 -0.62 30.26 3.56
CA VAL A 178 -0.43 30.21 2.12
C VAL A 178 0.87 30.89 1.72
N CYS A 179 1.76 30.13 1.07
CA CYS A 179 3.02 30.57 0.49
C CYS A 179 2.89 30.55 -1.04
N ASN A 180 2.69 31.71 -1.68
CA ASN A 180 2.47 31.76 -3.14
C ASN A 180 3.36 32.82 -3.80
N HIS A 181 4.09 32.43 -4.85
CA HIS A 181 4.79 33.34 -5.75
C HIS A 181 5.60 34.43 -4.99
N ASP A 182 5.33 35.71 -5.24
CA ASP A 182 5.96 36.89 -4.64
C ASP A 182 5.36 37.30 -3.29
N GLY A 183 4.56 36.44 -2.68
CA GLY A 183 3.82 36.72 -1.43
C GLY A 183 2.46 37.35 -1.68
N THR A 184 1.92 37.20 -2.90
CA THR A 184 0.61 37.70 -3.30
C THR A 184 -0.15 36.64 -4.10
N LEU A 185 -1.34 36.94 -4.59
CA LEU A 185 -2.12 36.09 -5.51
C LEU A 185 -1.56 36.08 -6.96
N ASN A 186 -0.42 36.72 -7.20
CA ASN A 186 0.22 36.71 -8.52
C ASN A 186 0.68 35.30 -8.92
N TYR A 187 0.80 35.11 -10.22
CA TYR A 187 1.39 33.92 -10.83
C TYR A 187 1.95 34.24 -12.22
N PHE A 188 2.74 33.32 -12.75
CA PHE A 188 3.18 33.35 -14.14
C PHE A 188 2.06 32.86 -15.06
N LEU A 189 1.67 33.66 -16.05
CA LEU A 189 0.76 33.20 -17.09
C LEU A 189 1.53 32.34 -18.10
N ASN A 190 1.07 31.12 -18.31
CA ASN A 190 1.44 30.33 -19.47
C ASN A 190 0.43 30.63 -20.59
N ASN A 191 0.83 31.39 -21.62
CA ASN A 191 -0.02 31.53 -22.79
C ASN A 191 0.12 30.26 -23.65
N ALA A 192 -0.80 29.32 -23.45
CA ALA A 192 -0.90 28.06 -24.20
C ALA A 192 -1.08 28.22 -25.73
N THR A 193 -1.14 29.46 -26.24
CA THR A 193 -1.20 29.77 -27.68
C THR A 193 0.09 30.41 -28.20
N THR A 194 0.94 30.98 -27.33
CA THR A 194 2.18 31.68 -27.74
C THR A 194 3.46 31.11 -27.11
N GLY A 195 3.36 30.22 -26.11
CA GLY A 195 4.51 29.72 -25.34
C GLY A 195 5.24 30.80 -24.54
N GLN A 196 4.63 31.98 -24.42
CA GLN A 196 5.19 33.10 -23.70
C GLN A 196 4.82 32.98 -22.22
N ILE A 197 5.82 32.94 -21.35
CA ILE A 197 5.64 33.21 -19.93
C ILE A 197 5.61 34.72 -19.76
N THR A 198 4.47 35.26 -19.34
CA THR A 198 4.40 36.67 -18.93
C THR A 198 4.13 36.74 -17.44
N THR A 199 4.93 37.55 -16.74
CA THR A 199 4.50 38.10 -15.45
C THR A 199 3.35 39.05 -15.76
N THR A 200 2.13 38.56 -15.69
CA THR A 200 1.01 39.47 -15.53
C THR A 200 0.92 39.72 -14.05
N PRO A 201 1.21 40.93 -13.56
CA PRO A 201 0.77 41.27 -12.22
C PRO A 201 -0.75 41.17 -12.29
N ILE A 202 -1.34 40.24 -11.55
CA ILE A 202 -2.71 40.44 -11.06
C ILE A 202 -2.60 41.40 -9.86
N GLY A 203 -1.87 42.49 -10.07
CA GLY A 203 -1.74 43.62 -9.20
C GLY A 203 -2.53 44.74 -9.84
N THR A 204 -3.87 44.71 -9.68
CA THR A 204 -4.74 45.88 -9.43
C THR A 204 -6.24 45.56 -9.53
N ASN A 205 -6.66 44.42 -10.08
CA ASN A 205 -8.04 43.92 -10.00
C ASN A 205 -7.98 42.45 -9.60
N LEU A 206 -8.33 42.13 -8.35
CA LEU A 206 -8.61 40.75 -7.97
C LEU A 206 -9.70 40.23 -8.90
N GLY A 207 -9.34 39.33 -9.81
CA GLY A 207 -10.30 38.62 -10.64
C GLY A 207 -11.18 37.72 -9.78
N ASN A 208 -12.11 37.07 -10.45
CA ASN A 208 -12.91 36.01 -9.84
C ASN A 208 -12.23 34.66 -10.12
N TRP A 209 -12.11 33.79 -9.10
CA TRP A 209 -11.65 32.42 -9.21
C TRP A 209 -12.64 31.51 -9.96
N PRO A 210 -12.12 30.62 -10.82
CA PRO A 210 -10.76 30.63 -11.37
C PRO A 210 -10.67 31.73 -12.43
N ASP A 211 -9.49 32.34 -12.58
CA ASP A 211 -9.29 33.48 -13.49
C ASP A 211 -9.42 33.09 -14.98
N ASN A 212 -10.66 32.94 -15.46
CA ASN A 212 -11.01 32.58 -16.84
C ASN A 212 -12.02 33.54 -17.48
N ASN A 213 -12.32 34.67 -16.82
CA ASN A 213 -13.28 35.71 -17.24
C ASN A 213 -14.74 35.25 -17.44
N GLU A 214 -15.15 34.12 -16.86
CA GLU A 214 -16.53 33.65 -16.91
C GLU A 214 -17.43 34.40 -15.89
N PRO A 215 -18.72 34.64 -16.21
CA PRO A 215 -19.60 35.50 -15.42
C PRO A 215 -20.05 34.92 -14.08
N TYR A 216 -19.71 33.66 -13.78
CA TYR A 216 -20.14 32.93 -12.57
C TYR A 216 -19.01 32.72 -11.56
N ASN A 217 -17.80 33.20 -11.87
CA ASN A 217 -16.66 33.08 -10.98
C ASN A 217 -16.89 33.92 -9.70
N THR A 218 -16.26 33.53 -8.59
CA THR A 218 -16.33 34.28 -7.30
C THR A 218 -14.97 34.85 -6.91
N PRO A 219 -14.86 35.95 -6.16
CA PRO A 219 -13.56 36.47 -5.73
C PRO A 219 -12.73 35.43 -5.00
N TYR A 220 -11.41 35.43 -5.20
CA TYR A 220 -10.47 34.62 -4.40
C TYR A 220 -10.68 34.91 -2.90
N ARG A 221 -10.60 33.86 -2.06
CA ARG A 221 -10.77 33.94 -0.61
C ARG A 221 -9.48 33.65 0.15
N MET A 222 -8.52 32.95 -0.46
CA MET A 222 -7.27 32.62 0.20
C MET A 222 -6.46 33.87 0.53
N VAL A 223 -5.88 33.88 1.73
CA VAL A 223 -5.00 34.95 2.21
C VAL A 223 -3.57 34.47 2.05
N VAL A 224 -2.80 35.12 1.17
CA VAL A 224 -1.37 34.80 1.00
C VAL A 224 -0.56 35.44 2.14
N ASN A 225 0.12 34.60 2.91
CA ASN A 225 0.88 35.03 4.09
C ASN A 225 2.36 35.27 3.77
N HIS A 226 2.92 34.46 2.87
CA HIS A 226 4.36 34.41 2.61
C HIS A 226 4.66 34.24 1.11
N PRO A 227 5.86 34.64 0.65
CA PRO A 227 6.32 34.28 -0.69
C PRO A 227 6.55 32.78 -0.82
N GLY A 228 6.36 32.24 -2.03
CA GLY A 228 6.59 30.83 -2.39
C GLY A 228 8.08 30.48 -2.45
N THR A 229 8.80 30.72 -1.37
CA THR A 229 10.25 30.48 -1.21
C THR A 229 10.48 29.60 0.01
N ARG A 230 11.66 29.00 0.13
CA ARG A 230 12.05 28.25 1.33
C ARG A 230 11.94 29.13 2.58
N ALA A 231 12.38 30.39 2.50
CA ALA A 231 12.26 31.34 3.61
C ALA A 231 10.79 31.61 4.00
N GLY A 232 9.89 31.68 3.01
CA GLY A 232 8.44 31.81 3.27
C GLY A 232 7.85 30.56 3.92
N PHE A 233 8.26 29.38 3.47
CA PHE A 233 7.87 28.10 4.08
C PHE A 233 8.38 27.98 5.53
N GLN A 234 9.63 28.36 5.79
CA GLN A 234 10.18 28.44 7.14
C GLN A 234 9.42 29.44 8.02
N ALA A 235 8.97 30.57 7.48
CA ALA A 235 8.13 31.52 8.21
C ALA A 235 6.76 30.91 8.59
N ALA A 236 6.14 30.14 7.69
CA ALA A 236 4.91 29.40 7.98
C ALA A 236 5.13 28.36 9.10
N LEU A 237 6.19 27.55 9.01
CA LEU A 237 6.56 26.58 10.04
C LEU A 237 6.82 27.26 11.39
N ASN A 238 7.53 28.38 11.43
CA ASN A 238 7.79 29.13 12.65
C ASN A 238 6.52 29.67 13.30
N ALA A 239 5.53 30.09 12.49
CA ALA A 239 4.24 30.53 13.01
C ALA A 239 3.46 29.38 13.66
N ILE A 240 3.54 28.18 13.09
CA ILE A 240 2.87 26.97 13.60
C ILE A 240 3.62 26.36 14.80
N SER A 241 4.95 26.32 14.76
CA SER A 241 5.84 25.73 15.79
C SER A 241 5.55 26.23 17.21
N ASN A 242 5.15 27.51 17.34
CA ASN A 242 4.84 28.12 18.64
C ASN A 242 3.44 27.79 19.17
N GLN A 243 2.60 27.13 18.38
CA GLN A 243 1.18 26.89 18.67
C GLN A 243 0.84 25.40 18.69
N ILE A 244 1.46 24.62 17.80
CA ILE A 244 1.15 23.20 17.60
C ILE A 244 1.40 22.37 18.87
N GLN A 245 0.43 21.54 19.22
CA GLN A 245 0.38 20.65 20.38
C GLN A 245 0.48 19.17 19.95
N PRO A 246 0.77 18.24 20.89
CA PRO A 246 0.91 16.82 20.59
C PRO A 246 -0.30 16.18 19.90
N GLU A 247 -1.51 16.66 20.14
CA GLU A 247 -2.76 16.17 19.56
C GLU A 247 -3.13 16.82 18.20
N ASP A 248 -2.33 17.77 17.73
CA ASP A 248 -2.66 18.59 16.57
C ASP A 248 -2.29 17.94 15.23
N PHE A 249 -2.92 18.44 14.18
CA PHE A 249 -2.77 17.95 12.83
C PHE A 249 -2.25 19.06 11.91
N LEU A 250 -1.32 18.69 11.02
CA LEU A 250 -0.77 19.57 9.99
C LEU A 250 -0.95 18.97 8.60
N PHE A 251 -1.58 19.72 7.70
CA PHE A 251 -1.64 19.39 6.28
C PHE A 251 -0.76 20.30 5.43
N ILE A 252 0.17 19.71 4.69
CA ILE A 252 1.03 20.40 3.73
C ILE A 252 0.60 20.03 2.32
N HIS A 253 0.16 21.01 1.54
CA HIS A 253 -0.06 20.84 0.10
C HIS A 253 1.00 21.62 -0.66
N THR A 254 1.73 20.95 -1.55
CA THR A 254 2.64 21.58 -2.50
C THR A 254 2.04 21.48 -3.89
N ASN A 255 1.90 22.61 -4.57
CA ASN A 255 1.39 22.65 -5.93
C ASN A 255 2.30 23.54 -6.77
N ASN A 256 3.21 22.92 -7.51
CA ASN A 256 4.36 23.63 -8.05
C ASN A 256 5.03 22.88 -9.20
N HIS A 257 6.07 23.50 -9.78
CA HIS A 257 7.05 22.76 -10.55
C HIS A 257 8.05 22.06 -9.63
N GLY A 258 8.58 20.92 -10.09
CA GLY A 258 9.60 20.14 -9.42
C GLY A 258 10.54 19.49 -10.41
N GLY A 259 11.62 18.88 -9.93
CA GLY A 259 12.61 18.21 -10.77
C GLY A 259 13.49 17.26 -9.97
N GLY A 260 14.26 16.42 -10.64
CA GLY A 260 15.15 15.44 -10.01
C GLY A 260 16.48 15.26 -10.75
N PRO A 261 17.35 14.34 -10.30
CA PRO A 261 18.69 14.19 -10.85
C PRO A 261 18.77 14.06 -12.37
N CYS A 262 17.80 13.39 -12.99
CA CYS A 262 17.71 13.21 -14.45
C CYS A 262 17.44 14.53 -15.22
N ASP A 263 17.01 15.58 -14.52
CA ASP A 263 16.65 16.88 -15.08
C ASP A 263 17.77 17.92 -14.95
N GLY A 264 18.93 17.51 -14.42
CA GLY A 264 20.06 18.40 -14.17
C GLY A 264 19.87 19.25 -12.91
N VAL A 265 19.17 18.73 -11.90
CA VAL A 265 19.23 19.24 -10.52
C VAL A 265 19.99 18.24 -9.64
N ASN A 266 20.47 18.66 -8.47
CA ASN A 266 21.29 17.80 -7.62
C ASN A 266 20.49 16.69 -6.90
N ASP A 267 19.21 16.95 -6.63
CA ASP A 267 18.31 16.07 -5.88
C ASP A 267 16.85 16.42 -6.22
N TYR A 268 15.89 15.64 -5.73
CA TYR A 268 14.47 15.94 -5.87
C TYR A 268 14.13 17.28 -5.21
N CYS A 269 13.37 18.11 -5.91
CA CYS A 269 13.08 19.47 -5.46
C CYS A 269 11.72 19.98 -5.91
N MET A 270 11.27 21.02 -5.22
CA MET A 270 10.29 22.00 -5.71
C MET A 270 11.04 23.24 -6.18
N PHE A 271 10.49 24.03 -7.10
CA PHE A 271 11.13 25.30 -7.51
C PHE A 271 10.58 26.52 -6.77
N GLU A 272 11.47 27.31 -6.17
CA GLU A 272 11.11 28.52 -5.45
C GLU A 272 10.74 29.68 -6.37
N TYR A 273 9.93 30.60 -5.86
CA TYR A 273 9.73 31.89 -6.50
C TYR A 273 11.06 32.65 -6.63
N ASP A 274 11.35 33.08 -7.85
CA ASP A 274 12.35 34.08 -8.16
C ASP A 274 11.73 35.09 -9.13
N ALA A 275 11.87 36.38 -8.83
CA ALA A 275 11.47 37.44 -9.74
C ALA A 275 12.17 37.34 -11.11
N ASN A 276 13.35 36.68 -11.14
CA ASN A 276 14.12 36.36 -12.32
C ASN A 276 13.92 34.93 -12.85
N VAL A 277 12.81 34.26 -12.48
CA VAL A 277 12.36 32.94 -13.01
C VAL A 277 13.54 31.97 -13.17
N SER A 278 14.41 31.96 -12.16
CA SER A 278 15.47 30.97 -12.07
C SER A 278 14.86 29.68 -11.54
N TRP A 279 15.30 28.55 -12.07
CA TRP A 279 14.97 27.21 -11.58
C TRP A 279 15.67 26.94 -10.24
N ASN A 280 15.44 27.79 -9.24
CA ASN A 280 16.04 27.73 -7.92
C ASN A 280 15.39 26.60 -7.12
N PRO A 281 16.13 25.56 -6.76
CA PRO A 281 15.57 24.37 -6.14
C PRO A 281 15.47 24.51 -4.62
N TYR A 282 14.30 24.17 -4.08
CA TYR A 282 14.10 23.81 -2.68
C TYR A 282 14.12 22.28 -2.57
N TYR A 283 15.24 21.73 -2.13
CA TYR A 283 15.51 20.30 -2.16
C TYR A 283 14.75 19.52 -1.07
N VAL A 284 14.50 18.24 -1.33
CA VAL A 284 13.86 17.31 -0.39
C VAL A 284 14.56 17.25 0.97
N ASN A 285 15.90 17.26 0.99
CA ASN A 285 16.68 17.25 2.23
C ASN A 285 16.56 18.56 3.02
N ASP A 286 16.39 19.69 2.33
CA ASP A 286 16.11 20.97 2.97
C ASP A 286 14.68 20.99 3.52
N PHE A 287 13.71 20.46 2.76
CA PHE A 287 12.32 20.37 3.16
C PHE A 287 12.13 19.58 4.45
N ILE A 288 12.74 18.40 4.57
CA ILE A 288 12.68 17.60 5.81
C ILE A 288 13.47 18.21 6.95
N THR A 289 14.54 18.95 6.65
CA THR A 289 15.31 19.67 7.69
C THR A 289 14.46 20.78 8.29
N ASP A 290 13.76 21.52 7.43
CA ASP A 290 12.85 22.58 7.85
C ASP A 290 11.65 21.98 8.60
N LEU A 291 11.04 20.88 8.12
CA LEU A 291 9.95 20.18 8.80
C LEU A 291 10.35 19.68 10.20
N GLY A 292 11.58 19.17 10.36
CA GLY A 292 12.13 18.70 11.62
C GLY A 292 12.33 19.78 12.69
N THR A 293 12.04 21.06 12.38
CA THR A 293 12.01 22.15 13.36
C THR A 293 10.73 22.20 14.19
N LEU A 294 9.68 21.51 13.77
CA LEU A 294 8.44 21.40 14.53
C LEU A 294 8.62 20.48 15.75
N PRO A 295 7.95 20.76 16.89
CA PRO A 295 7.84 19.79 17.97
C PRO A 295 7.04 18.57 17.51
N GLN A 296 6.99 17.52 18.33
CA GLN A 296 6.16 16.34 18.02
C GLN A 296 4.66 16.71 18.06
N PHE A 297 3.91 16.24 17.06
CA PHE A 297 2.45 16.39 16.95
C PHE A 297 1.82 15.10 16.41
N GLU A 298 0.48 15.08 16.30
CA GLU A 298 -0.30 13.89 16.04
C GLU A 298 -0.07 13.48 14.58
N VAL A 299 -0.67 14.22 13.63
CA VAL A 299 -0.76 13.80 12.22
C VAL A 299 -0.12 14.80 11.27
N LEU A 300 0.73 14.30 10.37
CA LEU A 300 1.17 15.00 9.17
C LEU A 300 0.52 14.39 7.92
N LEU A 301 -0.23 15.21 7.17
CA LEU A 301 -0.65 14.89 5.82
C LEU A 301 0.17 15.71 4.83
N VAL A 302 0.70 15.07 3.79
CA VAL A 302 1.37 15.74 2.67
C VAL A 302 0.70 15.35 1.35
N MET A 303 0.29 16.33 0.55
CA MET A 303 -0.20 16.13 -0.81
C MET A 303 0.68 16.94 -1.76
N MET A 304 1.38 16.25 -2.67
CA MET A 304 2.37 16.88 -3.55
C MET A 304 1.98 16.79 -5.03
N GLU A 305 1.74 17.94 -5.64
CA GLU A 305 1.55 18.12 -7.07
C GLU A 305 2.78 18.82 -7.68
N GLN A 306 3.74 18.02 -8.14
CA GLN A 306 4.84 18.48 -8.98
C GLN A 306 5.49 17.31 -9.72
N CYS A 307 6.21 17.58 -10.82
CA CYS A 307 7.09 16.58 -11.44
C CYS A 307 8.05 15.97 -10.41
N ARG A 308 8.28 14.66 -10.50
CA ARG A 308 9.18 13.89 -9.62
C ARG A 308 8.75 13.82 -8.14
N SER A 309 7.51 14.18 -7.81
CA SER A 309 7.03 14.27 -6.44
C SER A 309 7.22 12.98 -5.62
N GLY A 310 7.14 11.80 -6.24
CA GLY A 310 7.37 10.52 -5.55
C GLY A 310 8.77 10.38 -4.93
N GLY A 311 9.75 11.17 -5.39
CA GLY A 311 11.08 11.23 -4.80
C GLY A 311 11.11 11.78 -3.37
N PHE A 312 10.02 12.38 -2.90
CA PHE A 312 9.88 12.88 -1.54
C PHE A 312 9.36 11.82 -0.55
N ILE A 313 8.69 10.77 -1.02
CA ILE A 313 7.93 9.83 -0.16
C ILE A 313 8.80 9.24 0.95
N ASN A 314 9.87 8.54 0.57
CA ASN A 314 10.71 7.84 1.53
C ASN A 314 11.35 8.81 2.54
N THR A 315 11.78 9.98 2.08
CA THR A 315 12.45 10.96 2.93
C THR A 315 11.47 11.57 3.94
N VAL A 316 10.24 11.88 3.53
CA VAL A 316 9.18 12.40 4.42
C VAL A 316 8.77 11.33 5.44
N ILE A 317 8.48 10.11 4.99
CA ILE A 317 8.08 9.01 5.86
C ILE A 317 9.13 8.72 6.95
N ASN A 318 10.42 8.74 6.59
CA ASN A 318 11.49 8.38 7.51
C ASN A 318 11.90 9.50 8.48
N ASN A 319 11.53 10.76 8.20
CA ASN A 319 12.03 11.92 8.97
C ASN A 319 10.90 12.81 9.54
N SER A 320 9.65 12.40 9.41
CA SER A 320 8.53 13.18 9.93
C SER A 320 8.59 13.32 11.46
N PRO A 321 8.36 14.53 12.00
CA PRO A 321 8.21 14.74 13.44
C PRO A 321 6.83 14.30 13.98
N ALA A 322 5.88 13.98 13.09
CA ALA A 322 4.55 13.54 13.48
C ALA A 322 4.51 12.08 13.89
N LYS A 323 3.58 11.73 14.77
CA LYS A 323 3.34 10.35 15.19
C LYS A 323 2.75 9.50 14.08
N TRP A 324 1.93 10.10 13.20
CA TRP A 324 1.46 9.48 11.96
C TRP A 324 1.71 10.40 10.79
N THR A 325 2.15 9.81 9.68
CA THR A 325 2.40 10.54 8.44
C THR A 325 1.75 9.82 7.28
N HIS A 326 1.04 10.55 6.43
CA HIS A 326 0.64 10.10 5.11
C HIS A 326 1.14 11.10 4.08
N ILE A 327 1.70 10.58 3.02
CA ILE A 327 2.12 11.36 1.86
C ILE A 327 1.49 10.75 0.61
N THR A 328 0.92 11.61 -0.22
CA THR A 328 0.48 11.27 -1.56
C THR A 328 1.05 12.24 -2.56
N THR A 329 1.36 11.75 -3.76
CA THR A 329 2.07 12.53 -4.76
C THR A 329 1.54 12.23 -6.16
N ALA A 330 1.52 13.22 -7.04
CA ALA A 330 0.98 13.14 -8.40
C ALA A 330 1.63 12.07 -9.28
N VAL A 331 2.93 11.86 -9.07
CA VAL A 331 3.75 10.96 -9.88
C VAL A 331 4.79 10.22 -9.06
N THR A 332 5.27 9.09 -9.57
CA THR A 332 6.47 8.42 -9.04
C THR A 332 7.72 9.30 -9.14
N GLU A 333 8.82 8.89 -8.51
CA GLU A 333 10.10 9.59 -8.60
C GLU A 333 10.69 9.64 -10.02
N ASN A 334 10.16 8.83 -10.94
CA ASN A 334 10.65 8.69 -12.31
C ASN A 334 9.74 9.30 -13.37
N ASP A 335 8.64 9.94 -12.98
CA ASP A 335 7.63 10.43 -13.93
C ASP A 335 7.37 11.94 -13.78
N TYR A 336 6.68 12.49 -14.77
CA TYR A 336 6.37 13.93 -14.87
C TYR A 336 4.86 14.16 -14.76
N SER A 337 4.45 15.00 -13.81
CA SER A 337 3.03 15.29 -13.60
C SER A 337 2.47 16.15 -14.72
N LEU A 338 1.17 16.03 -14.96
CA LEU A 338 0.48 16.78 -15.99
C LEU A 338 0.10 18.18 -15.50
N GLY A 339 0.07 19.13 -16.43
CA GLY A 339 -0.54 20.43 -16.22
C GLY A 339 -1.82 20.56 -17.03
N GLY A 340 -2.89 21.03 -16.40
CA GLY A 340 -4.12 21.42 -17.09
C GLY A 340 -4.13 22.90 -17.48
N ASP A 341 -5.22 23.33 -18.12
CA ASP A 341 -5.42 24.74 -18.46
C ASP A 341 -5.75 25.61 -17.25
N LEU A 342 -6.55 25.11 -16.30
CA LEU A 342 -6.98 25.83 -15.10
C LEU A 342 -6.57 25.19 -13.78
N PHE A 343 -6.29 23.89 -13.75
CA PHE A 343 -5.93 23.11 -12.57
C PHE A 343 -4.92 22.03 -12.97
N ASP A 344 -4.09 21.56 -12.05
CA ASP A 344 -3.29 20.35 -12.28
C ASP A 344 -4.18 19.11 -12.07
N PRO A 345 -4.20 18.11 -12.98
CA PRO A 345 -5.25 17.09 -12.97
C PRO A 345 -5.30 16.26 -11.68
N PHE A 346 -4.15 15.76 -11.20
CA PHE A 346 -4.12 15.01 -9.93
C PHE A 346 -4.55 15.86 -8.74
N ALA A 347 -4.10 17.12 -8.63
CA ALA A 347 -4.58 18.05 -7.61
C ALA A 347 -6.08 18.29 -7.67
N GLU A 348 -6.62 18.57 -8.86
CA GLU A 348 -8.06 18.76 -9.06
C GLU A 348 -8.86 17.53 -8.60
N ASP A 349 -8.46 16.34 -9.05
CA ASP A 349 -9.15 15.08 -8.76
C ASP A 349 -9.07 14.73 -7.27
N TRP A 350 -7.91 14.90 -6.63
CA TRP A 350 -7.75 14.61 -5.21
C TRP A 350 -8.56 15.57 -4.33
N ILE A 351 -8.51 16.88 -4.62
CA ILE A 351 -9.27 17.89 -3.87
C ILE A 351 -10.77 17.70 -4.13
N ALA A 352 -11.18 17.38 -5.35
CA ALA A 352 -12.57 17.05 -5.66
C ALA A 352 -13.05 15.82 -4.88
N GLY A 353 -12.18 14.83 -4.69
CA GLY A 353 -12.45 13.63 -3.89
C GLY A 353 -12.83 13.95 -2.44
N ILE A 354 -12.05 14.82 -1.76
CA ILE A 354 -12.36 15.24 -0.37
C ILE A 354 -13.47 16.27 -0.28
N HIS A 355 -13.73 17.05 -1.34
CA HIS A 355 -14.82 18.03 -1.41
C HIS A 355 -16.17 17.37 -1.73
N GLY A 356 -16.17 16.27 -2.49
CA GLY A 356 -17.37 15.56 -2.96
C GLY A 356 -17.88 16.01 -4.33
N GLN A 357 -17.22 16.97 -4.98
CA GLN A 357 -17.54 17.44 -6.34
C GLN A 357 -16.35 18.21 -6.94
N TYR A 358 -16.37 18.43 -8.24
CA TYR A 358 -15.38 19.29 -8.92
C TYR A 358 -15.64 20.78 -8.68
N PRO A 359 -14.65 21.67 -8.92
CA PRO A 359 -14.81 23.13 -8.81
C PRO A 359 -16.03 23.68 -9.57
N ASN A 360 -16.40 23.02 -10.68
CA ASN A 360 -17.53 23.40 -11.50
C ASN A 360 -18.91 22.99 -10.94
N GLY A 361 -18.95 22.22 -9.86
CA GLY A 361 -20.16 21.66 -9.26
C GLY A 361 -20.62 20.35 -9.90
N ASN A 362 -19.83 19.76 -10.80
CA ASN A 362 -20.09 18.42 -11.31
C ASN A 362 -19.82 17.38 -10.21
N GLY A 363 -20.69 16.37 -10.13
CA GLY A 363 -20.45 15.22 -9.28
C GLY A 363 -19.24 14.39 -9.71
N LEU A 364 -18.73 13.59 -8.78
CA LEU A 364 -17.60 12.70 -8.98
C LEU A 364 -17.99 11.47 -9.83
N ASN A 365 -17.01 10.85 -10.48
CA ASN A 365 -17.24 9.69 -11.35
C ASN A 365 -17.64 8.41 -10.57
N GLN A 366 -17.32 8.35 -9.29
CA GLN A 366 -17.60 7.24 -8.39
C GLN A 366 -17.71 7.75 -6.94
N THR A 367 -18.29 6.93 -6.06
CA THR A 367 -18.32 7.20 -4.62
C THR A 367 -16.90 7.14 -4.06
N VAL A 368 -16.51 8.15 -3.29
CA VAL A 368 -15.18 8.24 -2.66
C VAL A 368 -15.17 7.59 -1.27
N ASP A 369 -16.25 7.75 -0.51
CA ASP A 369 -16.51 7.03 0.74
C ASP A 369 -16.79 5.55 0.43
N THR A 370 -15.73 4.76 0.33
CA THR A 370 -15.78 3.36 -0.13
C THR A 370 -16.16 2.40 0.99
N ASN A 371 -15.94 2.79 2.24
CA ASN A 371 -16.32 2.01 3.42
C ASN A 371 -17.69 2.44 4.00
N SER A 372 -18.30 3.51 3.48
CA SER A 372 -19.59 4.06 3.90
C SER A 372 -19.62 4.50 5.37
N ASP A 373 -18.49 5.01 5.88
CA ASP A 373 -18.40 5.54 7.24
C ASP A 373 -18.93 6.98 7.39
N GLY A 374 -19.33 7.59 6.26
CA GLY A 374 -19.92 8.92 6.19
C GLY A 374 -18.88 10.04 6.11
N ARG A 375 -17.60 9.72 5.90
CA ARG A 375 -16.48 10.66 5.83
C ARG A 375 -15.52 10.21 4.71
N ILE A 376 -14.52 11.05 4.38
CA ILE A 376 -13.54 10.75 3.32
C ILE A 376 -12.15 10.76 3.93
N SER A 377 -11.39 9.68 3.78
CA SER A 377 -10.01 9.57 4.23
C SER A 377 -8.98 10.08 3.20
N ALA A 378 -7.72 10.28 3.62
CA ALA A 378 -6.65 10.64 2.69
C ALA A 378 -6.37 9.52 1.69
N THR A 379 -6.52 8.26 2.13
CA THR A 379 -6.40 7.09 1.25
C THR A 379 -7.55 6.97 0.27
N GLU A 380 -8.78 7.28 0.66
CA GLU A 380 -9.92 7.27 -0.27
C GLU A 380 -9.84 8.38 -1.31
N ALA A 381 -9.42 9.57 -0.89
CA ALA A 381 -9.15 10.66 -1.82
C ALA A 381 -8.04 10.29 -2.83
N PHE A 382 -6.98 9.63 -2.35
CA PHE A 382 -5.94 9.08 -3.20
C PHE A 382 -6.47 8.02 -4.17
N HIS A 383 -7.22 7.03 -3.68
CA HIS A 383 -7.79 5.98 -4.53
C HIS A 383 -8.77 6.53 -5.57
N TYR A 384 -9.52 7.58 -5.25
CA TYR A 384 -10.35 8.27 -6.22
C TYR A 384 -9.49 8.92 -7.30
N ALA A 385 -8.51 9.73 -6.91
CA ALA A 385 -7.60 10.39 -7.86
C ALA A 385 -6.88 9.37 -8.75
N ASP A 386 -6.37 8.27 -8.17
CA ASP A 386 -5.75 7.16 -8.90
C ASP A 386 -6.75 6.39 -9.79
N ALA A 387 -8.05 6.36 -9.47
CA ALA A 387 -9.04 5.71 -10.33
C ALA A 387 -9.40 6.57 -11.56
N VAL A 388 -9.32 7.90 -11.45
CA VAL A 388 -9.76 8.84 -12.50
C VAL A 388 -8.61 9.56 -13.20
N HIS A 389 -7.37 9.35 -12.75
CA HIS A 389 -6.20 10.10 -13.22
C HIS A 389 -6.04 10.02 -14.74
N THR A 390 -5.43 11.08 -15.28
CA THR A 390 -5.05 11.09 -16.68
C THR A 390 -3.63 10.52 -16.84
N TYR A 391 -3.52 9.33 -17.41
CA TYR A 391 -2.24 8.72 -17.78
C TYR A 391 -2.12 8.52 -19.28
N ASN A 392 -1.08 9.11 -19.87
CA ASN A 392 -0.76 8.90 -21.28
C ASN A 392 0.25 7.75 -21.47
N GLY A 393 0.98 7.37 -20.41
CA GLY A 393 1.91 6.24 -20.34
C GLY A 393 3.03 6.22 -21.35
N PHE A 394 3.31 7.36 -21.97
CA PHE A 394 4.29 7.47 -23.02
C PHE A 394 5.69 7.61 -22.40
N VAL A 395 6.58 6.68 -22.75
CA VAL A 395 8.01 6.77 -22.39
C VAL A 395 8.69 7.65 -23.44
N GLU A 396 8.85 8.92 -23.13
CA GLU A 396 9.52 9.90 -24.01
C GLU A 396 11.04 9.69 -24.04
N ARG A 397 11.62 9.44 -22.85
CA ARG A 397 13.07 9.51 -22.65
C ARG A 397 13.53 8.52 -21.60
N PHE A 398 14.79 8.11 -21.72
CA PHE A 398 15.52 7.41 -20.68
C PHE A 398 16.46 8.37 -19.95
N CYS A 399 16.51 8.28 -18.63
CA CYS A 399 17.53 8.96 -17.85
C CYS A 399 18.93 8.53 -18.34
N PRO A 400 19.91 9.45 -18.43
CA PRO A 400 21.26 9.09 -18.84
C PRO A 400 21.86 7.97 -17.96
N PRO A 401 22.88 7.23 -18.46
CA PRO A 401 23.54 6.18 -17.70
C PRO A 401 23.94 6.62 -16.28
N PRO A 402 23.95 5.71 -15.29
CA PRO A 402 24.12 4.26 -15.49
C PRO A 402 22.84 3.45 -15.72
N ASN A 403 21.65 3.96 -15.35
CA ASN A 403 20.49 3.07 -15.17
C ASN A 403 19.48 3.05 -16.32
N GLY A 404 19.53 4.00 -17.25
CA GLY A 404 18.60 4.01 -18.38
C GLY A 404 17.13 3.92 -17.92
N THR A 405 16.78 4.63 -16.83
CA THR A 405 15.44 4.57 -16.23
C THR A 405 14.43 5.19 -17.20
N PRO A 406 13.33 4.51 -17.57
CA PRO A 406 12.28 5.12 -18.37
C PRO A 406 11.65 6.27 -17.58
N LEU A 407 11.51 7.42 -18.23
CA LEU A 407 10.81 8.58 -17.71
C LEU A 407 9.49 8.69 -18.47
N ARG A 408 8.38 8.62 -17.75
CA ARG A 408 7.04 8.63 -18.35
C ARG A 408 6.37 9.97 -18.14
N ASP A 409 5.57 10.32 -19.12
CA ASP A 409 4.63 11.42 -19.02
C ASP A 409 3.29 10.92 -18.48
N GLY A 410 2.62 11.74 -17.69
CA GLY A 410 1.32 11.42 -17.14
C GLY A 410 1.35 11.21 -15.63
N ASP A 411 0.22 11.51 -15.02
CA ASP A 411 0.05 11.29 -13.59
C ASP A 411 0.17 9.79 -13.30
N THR A 412 0.95 9.48 -12.28
CA THR A 412 1.19 8.11 -11.79
C THR A 412 1.09 8.18 -10.27
N PRO A 413 -0.12 8.45 -9.74
CA PRO A 413 -0.28 8.76 -8.34
C PRO A 413 0.32 7.67 -7.46
N THR A 414 1.01 8.09 -6.41
CA THR A 414 1.55 7.16 -5.42
C THR A 414 1.33 7.71 -4.02
N SER A 415 1.21 6.81 -3.05
CA SER A 415 1.00 7.16 -1.65
C SER A 415 1.77 6.21 -0.74
N SER A 416 2.04 6.69 0.47
CA SER A 416 2.64 5.91 1.54
C SER A 416 2.25 6.52 2.87
N ASP A 417 2.23 5.69 3.91
CA ASP A 417 1.96 6.08 5.27
C ASP A 417 2.85 5.36 6.27
N SER A 418 3.07 6.02 7.41
CA SER A 418 3.82 5.49 8.52
C SER A 418 3.19 5.89 9.85
N PRO A 419 2.88 4.92 10.72
CA PRO A 419 2.86 3.48 10.43
C PRO A 419 1.85 3.14 9.30
N SER A 420 1.97 1.94 8.72
CA SER A 420 1.10 1.50 7.62
C SER A 420 -0.37 1.36 8.07
N GLY A 421 -1.31 1.78 7.21
CA GLY A 421 -2.75 1.69 7.40
C GLY A 421 -3.42 2.93 8.01
N TYR A 422 -2.64 3.96 8.37
CA TYR A 422 -3.14 5.15 9.05
C TYR A 422 -3.68 6.24 8.12
N GLY A 423 -3.31 6.22 6.82
CA GLY A 423 -3.89 7.12 5.80
C GLY A 423 -5.42 7.11 5.71
N ALA A 424 -6.02 6.00 6.16
CA ALA A 424 -7.45 5.78 6.19
C ALA A 424 -8.20 6.64 7.23
N TYR A 425 -7.52 7.33 8.18
CA TYR A 425 -8.20 8.06 9.27
C TYR A 425 -7.94 9.56 9.30
N ILE A 426 -7.09 10.05 8.40
CA ILE A 426 -6.46 11.38 8.53
C ILE A 426 -7.45 12.54 8.44
N PHE A 427 -8.54 12.39 7.70
CA PHE A 427 -9.67 13.34 7.70
C PHE A 427 -10.88 12.85 8.49
N LEU A 428 -10.91 11.56 8.85
CA LEU A 428 -11.96 10.96 9.69
C LEU A 428 -11.79 11.35 11.16
N GLY A 429 -10.56 11.60 11.62
CA GLY A 429 -10.22 11.46 13.03
C GLY A 429 -10.18 9.99 13.45
N PHE A 430 -9.29 9.64 14.37
CA PHE A 430 -9.20 8.27 14.86
C PHE A 430 -10.44 7.90 15.70
N PRO A 431 -10.94 6.66 15.60
CA PRO A 431 -11.95 6.17 16.52
C PRO A 431 -11.44 6.27 17.97
N ALA A 432 -12.34 6.57 18.90
CA ALA A 432 -11.99 6.61 20.33
C ALA A 432 -11.60 5.21 20.84
N HIS A 433 -12.29 4.19 20.35
CA HIS A 433 -12.16 2.79 20.74
C HIS A 433 -12.00 1.93 19.49
N ASP A 434 -10.88 1.20 19.39
CA ASP A 434 -10.55 0.42 18.20
C ASP A 434 -9.55 -0.67 18.58
N LEU A 435 -10.10 -1.73 19.20
CA LEU A 435 -9.32 -2.90 19.57
C LEU A 435 -9.27 -3.85 18.39
N PHE A 436 -8.10 -4.39 18.09
CA PHE A 436 -7.96 -5.34 17.00
C PHE A 436 -7.07 -6.54 17.37
N LEU A 437 -7.28 -7.61 16.62
CA LEU A 437 -6.42 -8.78 16.51
C LEU A 437 -5.92 -8.85 15.07
N ARG A 438 -4.69 -9.34 14.87
CA ARG A 438 -4.15 -9.45 13.52
C ARG A 438 -4.50 -10.76 12.82
N ASP A 439 -4.83 -10.69 11.54
CA ASP A 439 -4.96 -11.84 10.64
C ASP A 439 -3.62 -12.41 10.15
N ASN A 440 -2.60 -11.56 10.05
CA ASN A 440 -1.21 -11.91 9.69
C ASN A 440 -0.22 -10.86 10.25
N LEU A 441 1.07 -10.97 9.96
CA LEU A 441 2.06 -10.03 10.53
C LEU A 441 1.99 -8.63 9.90
N GLU A 442 1.43 -8.54 8.69
CA GLU A 442 1.20 -7.33 7.91
C GLU A 442 -0.12 -6.63 8.26
N ASP A 443 -0.96 -7.27 9.08
CA ASP A 443 -2.20 -6.69 9.56
C ASP A 443 -1.92 -5.71 10.72
N HIS A 444 -2.55 -4.55 10.62
CA HIS A 444 -2.44 -3.44 11.56
C HIS A 444 -3.84 -2.97 12.02
N GLY A 445 -4.83 -3.87 11.93
CA GLY A 445 -6.23 -3.64 12.30
C GLY A 445 -7.03 -2.87 11.26
N ARG A 446 -6.50 -2.67 10.05
CA ARG A 446 -7.14 -1.91 8.97
C ARG A 446 -8.13 -2.79 8.22
N GLU A 447 -9.27 -2.20 7.91
CA GLU A 447 -10.33 -2.84 7.14
C GLU A 447 -10.49 -2.13 5.77
N PRO A 448 -10.58 -2.88 4.65
CA PRO A 448 -10.22 -4.29 4.53
C PRO A 448 -8.75 -4.57 4.87
N LEU A 449 -8.46 -5.81 5.24
CA LEU A 449 -7.11 -6.36 5.25
C LEU A 449 -6.41 -6.03 3.92
N ILE A 450 -5.30 -5.30 4.00
CA ILE A 450 -4.63 -4.73 2.81
C ILE A 450 -3.63 -5.69 2.16
N SER A 451 -3.14 -6.70 2.90
CA SER A 451 -2.14 -7.65 2.43
C SER A 451 -2.11 -8.90 3.32
N GLY A 452 -1.50 -9.98 2.80
CA GLY A 452 -1.31 -11.23 3.53
C GLY A 452 -2.52 -12.18 3.51
N SER A 453 -2.42 -13.25 4.31
CA SER A 453 -3.46 -14.29 4.43
C SER A 453 -4.43 -13.96 5.57
N ILE A 454 -5.70 -14.30 5.37
CA ILE A 454 -6.79 -14.05 6.34
C ILE A 454 -6.89 -15.09 7.47
N SER A 455 -5.99 -16.09 7.47
CA SER A 455 -6.11 -17.27 8.35
C SER A 455 -4.78 -17.69 8.99
N CYS A 456 -3.87 -16.72 9.11
CA CYS A 456 -2.52 -16.90 9.64
C CYS A 456 -2.29 -16.09 10.92
N SER A 457 -3.33 -15.89 11.73
CA SER A 457 -3.27 -14.97 12.87
C SER A 457 -2.06 -15.25 13.76
N PRO A 458 -1.17 -14.27 13.96
CA PRO A 458 -0.10 -14.39 14.92
C PRO A 458 -0.63 -14.18 16.35
N ASP A 459 -1.88 -13.71 16.51
CA ASP A 459 -2.41 -13.23 17.77
C ASP A 459 -3.30 -14.22 18.51
N ILE A 460 -3.50 -15.42 17.97
CA ILE A 460 -3.99 -16.58 18.74
C ILE A 460 -2.81 -17.51 19.02
N ILE A 461 -2.52 -17.82 20.28
CA ILE A 461 -1.32 -18.58 20.65
C ILE A 461 -1.71 -19.65 21.66
N ILE A 462 -1.35 -20.91 21.40
CA ILE A 462 -1.72 -22.06 22.22
C ILE A 462 -0.46 -22.60 22.91
N PHE A 463 -0.57 -22.99 24.18
CA PHE A 463 0.46 -23.71 24.91
C PHE A 463 -0.13 -24.92 25.64
N GLN A 464 0.69 -25.95 25.80
CA GLN A 464 0.36 -27.17 26.52
C GLN A 464 0.41 -26.98 28.05
N ASN A 465 1.15 -25.97 28.51
CA ASN A 465 1.24 -25.56 29.91
C ASN A 465 0.88 -24.07 30.05
N GLU A 466 0.37 -23.70 31.22
CA GLU A 466 0.12 -22.30 31.54
C GLU A 466 1.45 -21.53 31.62
N LEU A 467 1.50 -20.33 31.02
CA LEU A 467 2.67 -19.48 31.04
C LEU A 467 2.72 -18.72 32.37
N LEU A 468 3.91 -18.55 32.94
CA LEU A 468 4.08 -17.83 34.20
C LEU A 468 3.95 -16.32 34.04
N ASP A 469 4.45 -15.79 32.91
CA ASP A 469 4.35 -14.37 32.55
C ASP A 469 4.02 -14.26 31.04
N PRO A 470 2.74 -14.45 30.68
CA PRO A 470 2.32 -14.42 29.28
C PRO A 470 2.68 -13.11 28.58
N GLU A 471 2.61 -11.98 29.29
CA GLU A 471 2.88 -10.66 28.76
C GLU A 471 4.35 -10.52 28.34
N ALA A 472 5.29 -10.87 29.23
CA ALA A 472 6.72 -10.83 28.90
C ALA A 472 7.10 -11.79 27.76
N GLU A 473 6.47 -12.96 27.70
CA GLU A 473 6.77 -13.99 26.70
C GLU A 473 6.20 -13.68 25.31
N LEU A 474 4.99 -13.10 25.23
CA LEU A 474 4.25 -12.97 23.97
C LEU A 474 4.21 -11.55 23.39
N CYS A 475 4.54 -10.52 24.19
CA CYS A 475 4.55 -9.12 23.76
C CYS A 475 5.95 -8.50 23.61
N ASN A 476 7.05 -9.27 23.76
CA ASN A 476 8.38 -8.75 23.43
C ASN A 476 8.58 -8.55 21.90
N PRO A 477 9.52 -7.69 21.45
CA PRO A 477 9.68 -7.36 20.04
C PRO A 477 9.89 -8.55 19.10
N ALA A 478 10.60 -9.60 19.54
CA ALA A 478 10.81 -10.79 18.73
C ALA A 478 9.51 -11.61 18.60
N ALA A 479 8.74 -11.71 19.69
CA ALA A 479 7.46 -12.39 19.70
C ALA A 479 6.42 -11.68 18.81
N GLN A 480 6.36 -10.34 18.85
CA GLN A 480 5.41 -9.56 18.03
C GLN A 480 5.59 -9.75 16.53
N GLN A 481 6.81 -10.09 16.10
CA GLN A 481 7.20 -10.33 14.70
C GLN A 481 7.19 -11.82 14.31
N SER A 482 6.60 -12.69 15.14
CA SER A 482 6.51 -14.13 14.88
C SER A 482 5.06 -14.60 14.78
N ASP A 483 4.74 -15.29 13.68
CA ASP A 483 3.47 -15.99 13.46
C ASP A 483 3.51 -17.48 13.82
N THR A 484 4.69 -17.98 14.21
CA THR A 484 4.94 -19.40 14.53
C THR A 484 4.93 -19.70 16.02
N LEU A 485 4.60 -18.72 16.88
CA LEU A 485 4.53 -18.93 18.32
C LEU A 485 3.41 -19.91 18.70
N GLY A 486 3.66 -20.64 19.79
CA GLY A 486 2.75 -21.62 20.37
C GLY A 486 3.14 -23.06 20.06
N GLU A 487 2.34 -23.97 20.59
CA GLU A 487 2.52 -25.42 20.57
C GLU A 487 1.26 -26.09 19.99
N PRO A 488 1.39 -27.28 19.36
CA PRO A 488 0.23 -28.07 18.98
C PRO A 488 -0.62 -28.44 20.20
N VAL A 489 -1.95 -28.50 19.99
CA VAL A 489 -2.90 -28.96 21.01
C VAL A 489 -2.58 -30.40 21.41
N GLU A 490 -2.40 -30.63 22.71
CA GLU A 490 -2.12 -31.95 23.26
C GLU A 490 -3.40 -32.59 23.82
N SER A 491 -3.74 -33.76 23.29
CA SER A 491 -4.88 -34.55 23.78
C SER A 491 -4.58 -35.21 25.13
N GLY A 492 -5.58 -35.39 25.99
CA GLY A 492 -5.41 -36.02 27.29
C GLY A 492 -5.01 -35.05 28.41
N GLN A 493 -4.89 -33.77 28.11
CA GLN A 493 -4.65 -32.69 29.07
C GLN A 493 -5.38 -31.41 28.68
N ASP A 494 -5.42 -30.45 29.60
CA ASP A 494 -5.91 -29.10 29.31
C ASP A 494 -4.88 -28.34 28.47
N ASN A 495 -5.34 -27.42 27.62
CA ASN A 495 -4.49 -26.54 26.83
C ASN A 495 -4.86 -25.08 27.10
N PHE A 496 -3.89 -24.18 26.96
CA PHE A 496 -4.01 -22.76 27.35
C PHE A 496 -3.87 -21.88 26.12
N ILE A 497 -4.88 -21.06 25.84
CA ILE A 497 -4.93 -20.19 24.66
C ILE A 497 -4.82 -18.73 25.09
N TYR A 498 -3.94 -17.97 24.46
CA TYR A 498 -3.72 -16.55 24.69
C TYR A 498 -4.06 -15.77 23.43
N LEU A 499 -4.58 -14.56 23.63
CA LEU A 499 -4.84 -13.60 22.58
C LEU A 499 -3.94 -12.38 22.75
N ARG A 500 -3.40 -11.82 21.67
CA ARG A 500 -2.69 -10.53 21.71
C ARG A 500 -3.58 -9.44 21.12
N VAL A 501 -4.13 -8.61 21.98
CA VAL A 501 -5.06 -7.54 21.57
C VAL A 501 -4.30 -6.22 21.54
N GLN A 502 -4.55 -5.43 20.50
CA GLN A 502 -3.93 -4.12 20.29
C GLN A 502 -4.99 -3.03 20.25
N ASN A 503 -4.61 -1.78 20.51
CA ASN A 503 -5.50 -0.64 20.42
C ASN A 503 -4.98 0.42 19.44
N ARG A 504 -5.70 0.63 18.34
CA ARG A 504 -5.43 1.72 17.37
C ARG A 504 -6.20 3.01 17.70
N GLY A 505 -7.15 2.94 18.61
CA GLY A 505 -7.99 4.07 19.00
C GLY A 505 -7.24 5.11 19.81
N THR A 506 -7.88 6.26 20.05
CA THR A 506 -7.29 7.39 20.78
C THR A 506 -7.50 7.34 22.29
N GLN A 507 -8.31 6.41 22.81
CA GLN A 507 -8.57 6.26 24.23
C GLN A 507 -8.18 4.88 24.75
N PRO A 508 -7.80 4.76 26.03
CA PRO A 508 -7.72 3.47 26.69
C PRO A 508 -9.04 2.71 26.54
N THR A 509 -8.94 1.47 26.06
CA THR A 509 -10.11 0.71 25.64
C THR A 509 -10.00 -0.72 26.15
N GLY A 510 -11.03 -1.17 26.86
CA GLY A 510 -11.24 -2.55 27.30
C GLY A 510 -12.41 -3.20 26.56
N GLY A 511 -12.68 -4.47 26.87
CA GLY A 511 -13.68 -5.23 26.13
C GLY A 511 -13.83 -6.67 26.60
N THR A 512 -14.32 -7.53 25.70
CA THR A 512 -14.41 -8.96 25.95
C THR A 512 -13.95 -9.78 24.74
N ALA A 513 -13.34 -10.93 24.98
CA ALA A 513 -12.88 -11.85 23.95
C ALA A 513 -13.58 -13.22 24.03
N ARG A 514 -13.81 -13.82 22.86
CA ARG A 514 -14.38 -15.17 22.68
C ARG A 514 -13.49 -15.97 21.75
N VAL A 515 -13.33 -17.26 22.03
CA VAL A 515 -12.50 -18.17 21.24
C VAL A 515 -13.32 -19.37 20.81
N PHE A 516 -13.22 -19.72 19.53
CA PHE A 516 -13.90 -20.86 18.91
C PHE A 516 -12.88 -21.79 18.26
N TRP A 517 -13.29 -23.04 18.02
CA TRP A 517 -12.55 -24.00 17.22
C TRP A 517 -13.40 -24.65 16.14
N THR A 518 -12.73 -25.19 15.13
CA THR A 518 -13.33 -26.06 14.08
C THR A 518 -12.31 -27.08 13.57
N ASP A 519 -12.80 -28.17 12.96
CA ASP A 519 -11.96 -29.13 12.24
C ASP A 519 -11.08 -28.40 11.20
N SER A 520 -9.86 -28.91 10.95
CA SER A 520 -8.99 -28.42 9.88
C SER A 520 -9.70 -28.36 8.52
N SER A 521 -9.82 -27.15 7.97
CA SER A 521 -10.41 -26.94 6.67
C SER A 521 -9.83 -25.73 5.96
N SER A 522 -9.79 -25.80 4.63
CA SER A 522 -9.52 -24.65 3.76
C SER A 522 -10.71 -23.69 3.63
N PHE A 523 -11.89 -24.05 4.14
CA PHE A 523 -13.08 -23.19 4.13
C PHE A 523 -14.08 -23.55 5.26
N PRO A 524 -13.75 -23.26 6.54
CA PRO A 524 -14.58 -23.63 7.68
C PRO A 524 -15.75 -22.66 7.88
N THR A 525 -16.93 -23.03 7.36
CA THR A 525 -18.14 -22.23 7.54
C THR A 525 -18.48 -21.99 9.03
N PRO A 526 -19.04 -20.83 9.40
CA PRO A 526 -19.28 -20.48 10.81
C PRO A 526 -20.26 -21.40 11.55
N LEU A 527 -21.11 -22.11 10.82
CA LEU A 527 -22.00 -23.15 11.36
C LEU A 527 -21.24 -24.32 12.00
N LEU A 528 -19.95 -24.49 11.69
CA LEU A 528 -19.10 -25.55 12.23
C LEU A 528 -18.29 -25.11 13.45
N TRP A 529 -18.28 -23.81 13.78
CA TRP A 529 -17.49 -23.28 14.87
C TRP A 529 -18.11 -23.66 16.22
N LYS A 530 -17.25 -24.14 17.12
CA LYS A 530 -17.61 -24.54 18.48
C LYS A 530 -16.87 -23.66 19.46
N GLU A 531 -17.61 -22.98 20.32
CA GLU A 531 -17.05 -22.06 21.28
C GLU A 531 -16.29 -22.81 22.39
N ILE A 532 -15.11 -22.30 22.75
CA ILE A 532 -14.29 -22.75 23.88
C ILE A 532 -14.59 -21.90 25.12
N THR A 533 -14.76 -20.58 24.94
CA THR A 533 -15.13 -19.65 26.00
C THR A 533 -16.55 -19.88 26.50
N ASP A 534 -16.83 -19.50 27.76
CA ASP A 534 -18.21 -19.48 28.26
C ASP A 534 -18.98 -18.35 27.56
N PRO A 535 -20.05 -18.66 26.79
CA PRO A 535 -20.82 -17.64 26.08
C PRO A 535 -21.51 -16.65 27.04
N VAL A 536 -21.71 -17.01 28.31
CA VAL A 536 -22.29 -16.14 29.34
C VAL A 536 -21.23 -15.27 30.00
N ASN A 537 -19.99 -15.76 30.10
CA ASN A 537 -18.88 -15.10 30.77
C ASN A 537 -17.64 -15.08 29.85
N PRO A 538 -17.66 -14.25 28.78
CA PRO A 538 -16.51 -14.11 27.90
C PRO A 538 -15.31 -13.52 28.65
N ILE A 539 -14.11 -13.70 28.12
CA ILE A 539 -12.88 -13.25 28.79
C ILE A 539 -12.82 -11.74 28.76
N THR A 540 -12.51 -11.12 29.90
CA THR A 540 -12.33 -9.66 29.97
C THR A 540 -11.02 -9.24 29.32
N ILE A 541 -11.09 -8.27 28.42
CA ILE A 541 -9.94 -7.53 27.91
C ILE A 541 -9.76 -6.32 28.84
N PRO A 542 -8.61 -6.18 29.54
CA PRO A 542 -8.35 -5.00 30.35
C PRO A 542 -8.24 -3.75 29.48
N ASP A 543 -8.28 -2.56 30.08
CA ASP A 543 -8.00 -1.34 29.31
C ASP A 543 -6.57 -1.40 28.72
N ILE A 544 -6.49 -1.24 27.40
CA ILE A 544 -5.26 -1.15 26.62
C ILE A 544 -5.12 0.30 26.18
N ASN A 545 -3.99 0.96 26.50
CA ASN A 545 -3.78 2.34 26.05
C ASN A 545 -3.57 2.39 24.52
N PRO A 546 -3.81 3.54 23.88
CA PRO A 546 -3.48 3.73 22.47
C PRO A 546 -2.07 3.25 22.12
N GLN A 547 -1.94 2.47 21.05
CA GLN A 547 -0.69 1.86 20.54
C GLN A 547 -0.01 0.84 21.46
N GLU A 548 -0.67 0.42 22.54
CA GLU A 548 -0.22 -0.71 23.32
C GLU A 548 -0.80 -2.02 22.77
N MET A 549 -0.10 -3.10 23.10
CA MET A 549 -0.55 -4.47 22.97
C MET A 549 -0.63 -5.07 24.37
N LYS A 550 -1.64 -5.91 24.64
CA LYS A 550 -1.69 -6.75 25.84
C LYS A 550 -2.05 -8.19 25.53
N VAL A 551 -1.63 -9.10 26.41
CA VAL A 551 -2.05 -10.50 26.39
C VAL A 551 -3.35 -10.69 27.18
N VAL A 552 -4.30 -11.35 26.55
CA VAL A 552 -5.61 -11.71 27.11
C VAL A 552 -5.70 -13.22 27.23
N GLY A 553 -6.04 -13.72 28.42
CA GLY A 553 -6.10 -15.15 28.72
C GLY A 553 -5.37 -15.51 30.02
N PRO A 554 -5.14 -16.81 30.29
CA PRO A 554 -5.42 -17.93 29.39
C PRO A 554 -6.91 -18.27 29.26
N VAL A 555 -7.34 -18.65 28.06
CA VAL A 555 -8.52 -19.48 27.83
C VAL A 555 -8.12 -20.93 28.07
N VAL A 556 -8.73 -21.62 29.03
CA VAL A 556 -8.44 -23.04 29.27
C VAL A 556 -9.36 -23.90 28.41
N TRP A 557 -8.81 -24.56 27.40
CA TRP A 557 -9.53 -25.60 26.65
C TRP A 557 -9.36 -26.95 27.37
N LYS A 558 -10.40 -27.33 28.12
CA LYS A 558 -10.36 -28.51 28.98
C LYS A 558 -10.26 -29.80 28.17
N ASN A 559 -9.48 -30.74 28.67
CA ASN A 559 -9.26 -32.06 28.08
C ASN A 559 -10.57 -32.75 27.63
N GLN A 560 -11.59 -32.71 28.49
CA GLN A 560 -12.89 -33.35 28.23
C GLN A 560 -13.65 -32.76 27.03
N ASP A 561 -13.35 -31.51 26.66
CA ASP A 561 -14.02 -30.76 25.60
C ASP A 561 -13.21 -30.79 24.29
N ILE A 562 -12.01 -31.40 24.31
CA ILE A 562 -11.18 -31.63 23.14
C ILE A 562 -11.71 -32.87 22.40
N PRO A 563 -11.99 -32.77 21.09
CA PRO A 563 -12.47 -33.91 20.31
C PRO A 563 -11.50 -35.09 20.36
N HIS A 564 -12.02 -36.26 20.73
CA HIS A 564 -11.22 -37.47 20.84
C HIS A 564 -10.61 -37.86 19.48
N VAL A 565 -9.28 -37.94 19.42
CA VAL A 565 -8.53 -38.54 18.31
C VAL A 565 -8.12 -39.97 18.63
N ALA A 566 -8.06 -40.83 17.62
CA ALA A 566 -7.63 -42.20 17.81
C ALA A 566 -6.17 -42.24 18.33
N PRO A 567 -5.79 -43.23 19.17
CA PRO A 567 -4.42 -43.38 19.65
C PRO A 567 -3.40 -43.34 18.50
N GLY A 568 -2.34 -42.53 18.65
CA GLY A 568 -1.33 -42.37 17.60
C GLY A 568 -1.68 -41.38 16.45
N GLN A 569 -2.77 -40.61 16.56
CA GLN A 569 -3.07 -39.47 15.68
C GLN A 569 -2.85 -38.14 16.41
N ILE A 570 -2.51 -37.06 15.68
CA ILE A 570 -2.58 -35.67 16.19
C ILE A 570 -3.72 -35.01 15.42
N ALA A 571 -4.62 -34.34 16.15
CA ALA A 571 -5.67 -33.53 15.56
C ALA A 571 -5.10 -32.18 15.11
N HIS A 572 -5.63 -31.65 14.02
CA HIS A 572 -5.37 -30.27 13.59
C HIS A 572 -6.64 -29.45 13.78
N TYR A 573 -6.55 -28.38 14.57
CA TYR A 573 -7.67 -27.50 14.88
C TYR A 573 -7.42 -26.10 14.31
N CYS A 574 -8.49 -25.48 13.86
CA CYS A 574 -8.54 -24.07 13.51
C CYS A 574 -9.10 -23.30 14.70
N PHE A 575 -8.57 -22.11 14.99
CA PHE A 575 -9.06 -21.26 16.08
C PHE A 575 -9.52 -19.91 15.56
N ILE A 576 -10.67 -19.45 16.03
CA ILE A 576 -11.23 -18.14 15.70
C ILE A 576 -11.29 -17.32 16.97
N GLY A 577 -10.77 -16.09 16.94
CA GLY A 577 -10.87 -15.13 18.01
C GLY A 577 -11.83 -14.01 17.62
N LEU A 578 -12.78 -13.68 18.50
CA LEU A 578 -13.64 -12.51 18.34
C LEU A 578 -13.48 -11.61 19.56
N ILE A 579 -13.31 -10.31 19.35
CA ILE A 579 -13.24 -9.31 20.41
C ILE A 579 -14.37 -8.30 20.26
N ASN A 580 -14.83 -7.79 21.38
CA ASN A 580 -15.92 -6.83 21.47
C ASN A 580 -15.47 -5.67 22.33
N SER A 581 -15.62 -4.44 21.83
CA SER A 581 -15.04 -3.24 22.43
C SER A 581 -16.02 -2.06 22.38
N GLY A 582 -16.75 -1.80 23.47
CA GLY A 582 -17.65 -0.63 23.55
C GLY A 582 -18.63 -0.50 22.38
N ASN A 583 -18.41 0.48 21.50
CA ASN A 583 -19.22 0.75 20.29
C ASN A 583 -18.74 0.01 19.03
N ASP A 584 -17.68 -0.79 19.14
CA ASP A 584 -17.17 -1.70 18.11
C ASP A 584 -17.49 -3.15 18.53
N PRO A 585 -18.71 -3.63 18.22
CA PRO A 585 -19.16 -4.94 18.66
C PRO A 585 -18.57 -6.05 17.80
N ALA A 586 -18.23 -7.18 18.45
CA ALA A 586 -17.85 -8.39 17.72
C ALA A 586 -18.94 -8.77 16.70
N PRO A 587 -18.59 -9.07 15.44
CA PRO A 587 -19.55 -9.50 14.44
C PRO A 587 -20.13 -10.85 14.89
N ASP A 588 -21.44 -11.02 14.75
CA ASP A 588 -22.11 -12.28 15.11
C ASP A 588 -22.16 -13.24 13.91
N PRO A 589 -21.26 -14.23 13.82
CA PRO A 589 -21.14 -15.10 12.66
C PRO A 589 -22.43 -15.87 12.31
N LYS A 590 -23.38 -16.02 13.25
CA LYS A 590 -24.65 -16.69 13.00
C LYS A 590 -25.67 -15.81 12.26
N THR A 591 -25.55 -14.49 12.40
CA THR A 591 -26.52 -13.53 11.85
C THR A 591 -25.95 -12.70 10.70
N THR A 592 -24.62 -12.59 10.56
CA THR A 592 -23.99 -11.76 9.51
C THR A 592 -23.60 -12.54 8.24
N ILE A 593 -23.49 -13.86 8.29
CA ILE A 593 -22.92 -14.65 7.20
C ILE A 593 -23.97 -15.59 6.58
N HIS A 594 -24.40 -15.29 5.35
CA HIS A 594 -25.35 -16.09 4.58
C HIS A 594 -24.80 -16.52 3.22
N THR A 595 -23.80 -15.80 2.71
CA THR A 595 -23.09 -16.04 1.46
C THR A 595 -21.58 -16.19 1.70
N TYR A 596 -20.87 -16.77 0.73
CA TYR A 596 -19.42 -16.90 0.82
C TYR A 596 -18.70 -15.54 0.68
N ASP A 597 -19.30 -14.56 -0.02
CA ASP A 597 -18.78 -13.19 -0.06
C ASP A 597 -18.90 -12.52 1.32
N GLU A 598 -20.02 -12.67 2.01
CA GLU A 598 -20.17 -12.20 3.40
C GLU A 598 -19.21 -12.91 4.35
N TYR A 599 -18.88 -14.19 4.10
CA TYR A 599 -17.86 -14.90 4.87
C TYR A 599 -16.45 -14.31 4.65
N TYR A 600 -16.07 -14.07 3.40
CA TYR A 600 -14.79 -13.43 3.09
C TYR A 600 -14.71 -12.04 3.73
N ASN A 601 -15.79 -11.27 3.59
CA ASN A 601 -15.92 -9.94 4.17
C ASN A 601 -15.90 -9.97 5.71
N PHE A 602 -16.46 -11.00 6.35
CA PHE A 602 -16.46 -11.12 7.81
C PHE A 602 -15.04 -11.18 8.40
N ILE A 603 -14.08 -11.78 7.69
CA ILE A 603 -12.70 -11.84 8.18
C ILE A 603 -11.95 -10.60 7.71
N CYS A 604 -12.00 -10.29 6.41
CA CYS A 604 -11.23 -9.19 5.84
C CYS A 604 -11.69 -7.80 6.28
N LEU A 605 -12.97 -7.59 6.59
CA LEU A 605 -13.56 -6.29 6.92
C LEU A 605 -13.89 -6.15 8.42
N CYS A 606 -13.36 -7.03 9.27
CA CYS A 606 -13.58 -6.95 10.71
C CYS A 606 -12.27 -7.20 11.47
N ASN A 607 -11.66 -6.14 11.99
CA ASN A 607 -10.43 -6.14 12.76
C ASN A 607 -10.62 -6.75 14.17
N ASN A 608 -11.87 -6.93 14.56
CA ASN A 608 -12.30 -7.54 15.80
C ASN A 608 -12.59 -9.05 15.64
N ALA A 609 -12.29 -9.63 14.47
CA ALA A 609 -12.32 -11.06 14.20
C ALA A 609 -10.98 -11.50 13.60
N THR A 610 -10.48 -12.68 14.01
CA THR A 610 -9.30 -13.26 13.36
C THR A 610 -9.32 -14.77 13.37
N TRP A 611 -8.52 -15.38 12.49
CA TRP A 611 -8.42 -16.83 12.35
C TRP A 611 -6.96 -17.31 12.33
N LYS A 612 -6.67 -18.32 13.16
CA LYS A 612 -5.43 -19.11 13.10
C LYS A 612 -5.67 -20.54 12.62
N ASN A 613 -4.90 -20.93 11.61
CA ASN A 613 -4.85 -22.30 11.11
C ASN A 613 -3.40 -22.76 10.87
N PHE A 614 -2.69 -23.07 11.96
CA PHE A 614 -1.26 -23.39 11.97
C PHE A 614 -0.94 -24.56 12.90
N ASP A 615 -0.04 -25.43 12.48
CA ASP A 615 0.44 -26.59 13.25
C ASP A 615 1.91 -26.88 12.96
N VAL A 616 2.62 -27.46 13.94
CA VAL A 616 4.03 -27.85 13.85
C VAL A 616 4.15 -29.36 14.03
N THR A 617 4.72 -30.04 13.04
CA THR A 617 4.94 -31.49 13.10
C THR A 617 6.42 -31.83 13.03
N ASN A 618 6.91 -32.51 14.07
CA ASN A 618 8.25 -33.10 14.10
C ASN A 618 8.33 -34.27 13.11
N ILE A 619 9.32 -34.25 12.22
CA ILE A 619 9.54 -35.31 11.24
C ILE A 619 11.01 -35.74 11.19
N PHE A 620 11.25 -37.05 11.08
CA PHE A 620 12.59 -37.60 10.86
C PHE A 620 13.04 -37.38 9.41
N LYS A 621 14.37 -37.38 9.21
CA LYS A 621 14.93 -37.64 7.89
C LYS A 621 14.53 -39.02 7.40
N ASP A 622 14.42 -39.18 6.08
CA ASP A 622 14.02 -40.44 5.46
C ASP A 622 12.67 -40.99 5.99
N SER A 623 11.68 -40.11 6.13
CA SER A 623 10.35 -40.45 6.66
C SER A 623 9.22 -40.02 5.74
N ILE A 624 8.04 -40.58 5.97
CA ILE A 624 6.82 -40.20 5.24
C ILE A 624 5.82 -39.68 6.28
N THR A 625 5.31 -38.47 6.06
CA THR A 625 4.23 -37.89 6.87
C THR A 625 3.01 -37.57 6.00
N ASN A 626 1.82 -37.63 6.60
CA ASN A 626 0.58 -37.32 5.93
C ASN A 626 -0.09 -36.11 6.58
N MET A 627 -0.70 -35.28 5.73
CA MET A 627 -1.52 -34.15 6.14
C MET A 627 -2.88 -34.26 5.47
N SER A 628 -3.91 -34.56 6.26
CA SER A 628 -5.30 -34.55 5.79
C SER A 628 -5.94 -33.20 6.09
N PHE A 629 -6.80 -32.76 5.17
CA PHE A 629 -7.57 -31.53 5.31
C PHE A 629 -8.92 -31.67 4.59
N ALA A 630 -9.92 -30.89 5.02
CA ALA A 630 -11.23 -30.84 4.39
C ALA A 630 -11.33 -29.68 3.38
N ILE A 631 -11.72 -30.03 2.15
CA ILE A 631 -12.17 -29.12 1.09
C ILE A 631 -13.69 -29.00 1.24
N GLN A 632 -14.23 -27.78 1.29
CA GLN A 632 -15.64 -27.55 1.64
C GLN A 632 -16.39 -26.71 0.60
N GLY A 633 -17.65 -27.05 0.33
CA GLY A 633 -18.55 -26.22 -0.46
C GLY A 633 -19.47 -25.37 0.42
N TRP A 634 -20.07 -24.32 -0.16
CA TRP A 634 -21.01 -23.47 0.55
C TRP A 634 -22.41 -24.12 0.66
N PRO A 635 -23.15 -23.91 1.77
CA PRO A 635 -24.52 -24.40 1.89
C PRO A 635 -25.43 -23.96 0.74
N LYS A 636 -26.15 -24.91 0.15
CA LYS A 636 -27.15 -24.70 -0.93
C LYS A 636 -26.59 -24.08 -2.22
N THR A 637 -25.28 -23.89 -2.36
CA THR A 637 -24.65 -23.26 -3.52
C THR A 637 -23.63 -24.19 -4.16
N THR A 638 -23.77 -24.45 -5.46
CA THR A 638 -22.71 -25.08 -6.24
C THR A 638 -21.72 -23.99 -6.66
N LEU A 639 -20.43 -24.23 -6.48
CA LEU A 639 -19.40 -23.23 -6.74
C LEU A 639 -18.18 -23.85 -7.41
N SER A 640 -17.39 -23.00 -8.08
CA SER A 640 -16.08 -23.37 -8.61
C SER A 640 -15.01 -22.82 -7.69
N ALA A 641 -14.03 -23.64 -7.35
CA ALA A 641 -12.91 -23.24 -6.50
C ALA A 641 -11.57 -23.71 -7.07
N ASP A 642 -10.53 -22.95 -6.79
CA ASP A 642 -9.15 -23.36 -6.99
C ASP A 642 -8.61 -23.94 -5.68
N LEU A 643 -7.86 -25.04 -5.76
CA LEU A 643 -7.04 -25.51 -4.65
C LEU A 643 -5.60 -25.09 -4.90
N MET A 644 -5.08 -24.17 -4.10
CA MET A 644 -3.67 -23.79 -4.08
C MET A 644 -2.93 -24.61 -3.02
N ILE A 645 -1.81 -25.19 -3.39
CA ILE A 645 -0.87 -25.84 -2.49
C ILE A 645 0.46 -25.09 -2.58
N ASP A 646 0.78 -24.32 -1.55
CA ASP A 646 2.03 -23.58 -1.48
C ASP A 646 3.13 -24.45 -0.88
N LEU A 647 4.07 -24.85 -1.74
CA LEU A 647 5.27 -25.60 -1.40
C LEU A 647 6.54 -24.76 -1.62
N SER A 648 6.42 -23.44 -1.80
CA SER A 648 7.53 -22.54 -2.14
C SER A 648 8.67 -22.57 -1.12
N GLN A 649 8.35 -22.83 0.15
CA GLN A 649 9.32 -22.92 1.25
C GLN A 649 9.83 -24.35 1.49
N LEU A 650 9.45 -25.33 0.66
CA LEU A 650 9.99 -26.68 0.73
C LEU A 650 11.23 -26.83 -0.17
N PRO A 651 12.30 -27.52 0.29
CA PRO A 651 13.41 -27.93 -0.56
C PRO A 651 12.94 -28.75 -1.76
N HIS A 652 13.60 -28.58 -2.91
CA HIS A 652 13.24 -29.23 -4.17
C HIS A 652 13.32 -30.76 -4.14
N ASP A 653 14.04 -31.36 -3.20
CA ASP A 653 14.20 -32.80 -3.06
C ASP A 653 13.15 -33.46 -2.14
N ILE A 654 12.28 -32.67 -1.49
CA ILE A 654 11.06 -33.20 -0.85
C ILE A 654 10.07 -33.61 -1.93
N GLN A 655 9.54 -34.83 -1.82
CA GLN A 655 8.46 -35.28 -2.71
C GLN A 655 7.12 -35.08 -2.02
N VAL A 656 6.19 -34.42 -2.70
CA VAL A 656 4.83 -34.20 -2.20
C VAL A 656 3.82 -34.74 -3.20
N THR A 657 2.87 -35.54 -2.71
CA THR A 657 1.75 -36.01 -3.54
C THR A 657 0.41 -35.70 -2.90
N LEU A 658 -0.55 -35.27 -3.72
CA LEU A 658 -1.92 -34.98 -3.32
C LEU A 658 -2.83 -36.13 -3.73
N ARG A 659 -3.56 -36.72 -2.78
CA ARG A 659 -4.70 -37.60 -3.04
C ARG A 659 -5.99 -36.84 -2.80
N ILE A 660 -6.86 -36.80 -3.81
CA ILE A 660 -8.13 -36.07 -3.80
C ILE A 660 -9.24 -36.86 -4.51
N LEU A 661 -10.50 -36.57 -4.20
CA LEU A 661 -11.66 -37.19 -4.83
C LEU A 661 -11.71 -36.86 -6.33
N LYS A 662 -11.77 -37.89 -7.18
CA LYS A 662 -11.76 -37.76 -8.65
C LYS A 662 -12.83 -36.80 -9.16
N ARG A 663 -14.03 -36.83 -8.56
CA ARG A 663 -15.15 -35.95 -8.92
C ARG A 663 -14.79 -34.46 -8.84
N LEU A 664 -13.96 -34.05 -7.88
CA LEU A 664 -13.56 -32.65 -7.70
C LEU A 664 -12.47 -32.24 -8.70
N SER A 665 -11.52 -33.15 -8.94
CA SER A 665 -10.28 -32.84 -9.64
C SER A 665 -10.26 -33.22 -11.13
N SER A 666 -11.20 -34.05 -11.60
CA SER A 666 -11.13 -34.61 -12.97
C SER A 666 -11.26 -33.59 -14.09
N SER A 667 -11.91 -32.45 -13.82
CA SER A 667 -12.07 -31.33 -14.76
C SER A 667 -11.15 -30.16 -14.46
N ALA A 668 -10.32 -30.26 -13.42
CA ALA A 668 -9.48 -29.15 -12.99
C ALA A 668 -8.30 -28.98 -13.95
N SER A 669 -7.94 -27.73 -14.27
CA SER A 669 -6.66 -27.47 -14.95
C SER A 669 -5.54 -27.45 -13.93
N LEU A 670 -4.40 -28.05 -14.30
CA LEU A 670 -3.28 -28.28 -13.39
C LEU A 670 -2.17 -27.26 -13.62
N GLU A 671 -1.56 -26.79 -12.54
CA GLU A 671 -0.35 -25.97 -12.55
C GLU A 671 0.64 -26.54 -11.53
N ASN A 672 1.89 -26.80 -11.93
CA ASN A 672 2.91 -27.45 -11.09
C ASN A 672 2.42 -28.74 -10.39
N ALA A 673 1.47 -29.44 -11.01
CA ALA A 673 0.88 -30.70 -10.57
C ALA A 673 0.74 -31.66 -11.76
N GLN A 674 1.02 -32.95 -11.54
CA GLN A 674 0.92 -33.99 -12.57
C GLN A 674 0.14 -35.18 -12.04
N LEU A 675 -0.89 -35.62 -12.77
CA LEU A 675 -1.62 -36.85 -12.42
C LEU A 675 -0.67 -38.06 -12.56
N ILE A 676 -0.50 -38.83 -11.48
CA ILE A 676 0.37 -40.02 -11.44
C ILE A 676 -0.40 -41.32 -11.20
N GLN A 677 -1.59 -41.24 -10.61
CA GLN A 677 -2.42 -42.42 -10.34
C GLN A 677 -3.89 -42.04 -10.34
N GLU A 678 -4.74 -42.94 -10.82
CA GLU A 678 -6.19 -42.82 -10.75
C GLU A 678 -6.82 -44.13 -10.28
N SER A 679 -7.88 -44.01 -9.49
CA SER A 679 -8.80 -45.10 -9.14
C SER A 679 -10.23 -44.70 -9.50
N ALA A 680 -11.20 -45.59 -9.27
CA ALA A 680 -12.61 -45.30 -9.52
C ALA A 680 -13.13 -44.04 -8.78
N THR A 681 -12.55 -43.73 -7.61
CA THR A 681 -13.04 -42.65 -6.73
C THR A 681 -12.03 -41.53 -6.47
N HIS A 682 -10.73 -41.76 -6.67
CA HIS A 682 -9.67 -40.81 -6.31
C HIS A 682 -8.64 -40.63 -7.42
N GLN A 683 -8.05 -39.44 -7.47
CA GLN A 683 -6.87 -39.12 -8.27
C GLN A 683 -5.70 -38.77 -7.34
N LYS A 684 -4.47 -39.14 -7.74
CA LYS A 684 -3.23 -38.81 -7.06
C LYS A 684 -2.34 -37.98 -7.97
N TYR A 685 -1.88 -36.85 -7.48
CA TYR A 685 -1.05 -35.90 -8.21
C TYR A 685 0.33 -35.80 -7.56
N GLN A 686 1.38 -35.80 -8.36
CA GLN A 686 2.71 -35.35 -7.96
C GLN A 686 2.74 -33.83 -8.00
N LEU A 687 3.20 -33.18 -6.94
CA LEU A 687 3.37 -31.73 -6.85
C LEU A 687 4.86 -31.38 -6.92
N VAL A 688 5.17 -30.17 -7.39
CA VAL A 688 6.54 -29.66 -7.48
C VAL A 688 6.91 -28.86 -6.22
N ALA A 689 7.85 -29.37 -5.43
CA ALA A 689 8.37 -28.65 -4.27
C ALA A 689 9.19 -27.41 -4.68
N GLY A 690 9.16 -26.37 -3.85
CA GLY A 690 9.72 -25.05 -4.14
C GLY A 690 8.84 -24.19 -5.07
N LYS A 691 7.59 -24.58 -5.31
CA LYS A 691 6.61 -23.84 -6.12
C LYS A 691 5.22 -23.88 -5.50
N GLN A 692 4.35 -22.97 -5.96
CA GLN A 692 2.90 -23.10 -5.75
C GLN A 692 2.30 -24.02 -6.81
N ALA A 693 1.50 -24.99 -6.39
CA ALA A 693 0.76 -25.88 -7.27
C ALA A 693 -0.74 -25.59 -7.20
N PHE A 694 -1.44 -25.77 -8.31
CA PHE A 694 -2.88 -25.50 -8.38
C PHE A 694 -3.65 -26.62 -9.07
N LEU A 695 -4.82 -26.91 -8.51
CA LEU A 695 -5.94 -27.56 -9.20
C LEU A 695 -7.01 -26.49 -9.38
N ARG A 696 -7.08 -25.90 -10.57
CA ARG A 696 -7.96 -24.76 -10.86
C ARG A 696 -9.34 -25.23 -11.29
N LYS A 697 -10.38 -24.47 -10.95
CA LYS A 697 -11.77 -24.69 -11.37
C LYS A 697 -12.29 -26.08 -10.99
N MET A 698 -11.97 -26.54 -9.79
CA MET A 698 -12.65 -27.69 -9.20
C MET A 698 -14.14 -27.38 -9.05
N ASN A 699 -14.97 -28.41 -9.15
CA ASN A 699 -16.42 -28.27 -9.04
C ASN A 699 -16.93 -28.80 -7.69
N LEU A 700 -17.34 -27.89 -6.81
CA LEU A 700 -17.88 -28.19 -5.50
C LEU A 700 -19.40 -28.14 -5.55
N LYS A 701 -20.04 -29.21 -5.09
CA LYS A 701 -21.49 -29.25 -4.89
C LYS A 701 -21.84 -28.48 -3.61
N ALA A 702 -23.11 -28.09 -3.54
CA ALA A 702 -23.70 -27.54 -2.33
C ALA A 702 -23.37 -28.40 -1.10
N SER A 703 -22.83 -27.76 -0.06
CA SER A 703 -22.46 -28.38 1.22
C SER A 703 -21.45 -29.55 1.12
N ASP A 704 -20.63 -29.63 0.06
CA ASP A 704 -19.58 -30.65 -0.03
C ASP A 704 -18.65 -30.55 1.21
N LYS A 705 -18.27 -31.70 1.79
CA LYS A 705 -17.17 -31.81 2.77
C LYS A 705 -16.32 -33.01 2.36
N CYS A 706 -15.25 -32.76 1.62
CA CYS A 706 -14.42 -33.79 1.02
C CYS A 706 -13.03 -33.79 1.65
N GLN A 707 -12.55 -34.96 2.06
CA GLN A 707 -11.19 -35.09 2.59
C GLN A 707 -10.18 -35.27 1.46
N ALA A 708 -9.09 -34.50 1.52
CA ALA A 708 -7.90 -34.69 0.71
C ALA A 708 -6.70 -34.99 1.61
N THR A 709 -5.60 -35.50 1.05
CA THR A 709 -4.39 -35.81 1.82
C THR A 709 -3.14 -35.51 1.01
N LEU A 710 -2.22 -34.76 1.60
CA LEU A 710 -0.84 -34.67 1.15
C LEU A 710 -0.02 -35.79 1.82
N GLU A 711 0.69 -36.56 1.01
CA GLU A 711 1.78 -37.44 1.45
C GLU A 711 3.10 -36.74 1.14
N ILE A 712 3.90 -36.51 2.17
CA ILE A 712 5.16 -35.76 2.13
C ILE A 712 6.29 -36.73 2.48
N ILE A 713 7.27 -36.84 1.60
CA ILE A 713 8.42 -37.74 1.74
C ILE A 713 9.66 -36.87 1.95
N ALA A 714 10.18 -36.87 3.18
CA ALA A 714 11.43 -36.21 3.51
C ALA A 714 12.61 -37.13 3.14
N PRO A 715 13.57 -36.68 2.32
CA PRO A 715 14.70 -37.51 1.93
C PRO A 715 15.70 -37.66 3.09
N GLN A 716 16.68 -38.56 2.93
CA GLN A 716 17.68 -38.81 3.98
C GLN A 716 18.67 -37.64 4.16
N GLN A 717 19.00 -36.96 3.07
CA GLN A 717 19.99 -35.88 3.03
C GLN A 717 19.43 -34.49 3.36
N ILE A 718 18.14 -34.39 3.67
CA ILE A 718 17.51 -33.11 4.02
C ILE A 718 18.25 -32.45 5.20
N ALA A 719 18.43 -31.14 5.13
CA ALA A 719 18.99 -30.37 6.24
C ALA A 719 18.03 -30.37 7.43
N ASP A 720 18.59 -30.20 8.63
CA ASP A 720 17.76 -29.92 9.80
C ASP A 720 17.19 -28.50 9.64
N GLY A 721 15.93 -28.32 10.02
CA GLY A 721 15.28 -27.02 9.88
C GLY A 721 13.77 -27.10 9.82
N ASN A 722 13.16 -25.93 9.74
CA ASN A 722 11.72 -25.75 9.67
C ASN A 722 11.30 -25.46 8.23
N TYR A 723 10.37 -26.25 7.71
CA TYR A 723 9.89 -26.11 6.33
C TYR A 723 8.37 -25.94 6.32
N ARG A 724 7.89 -24.79 5.85
CA ARG A 724 6.46 -24.45 5.82
C ARG A 724 5.82 -24.94 4.53
N LEU A 725 4.60 -25.44 4.64
CA LEU A 725 3.69 -25.62 3.52
C LEU A 725 2.29 -25.13 3.90
N SER A 726 1.48 -24.81 2.90
CA SER A 726 0.08 -24.47 3.15
C SER A 726 -0.85 -24.86 2.00
N ILE A 727 -2.13 -25.01 2.32
CA ILE A 727 -3.18 -25.34 1.35
C ILE A 727 -4.30 -24.32 1.51
N ALA A 728 -4.62 -23.59 0.44
CA ALA A 728 -5.71 -22.62 0.43
C ALA A 728 -6.77 -22.99 -0.61
N GLU A 729 -8.01 -22.65 -0.30
CA GLU A 729 -9.13 -22.73 -1.24
C GLU A 729 -9.47 -21.32 -1.70
N LEU A 730 -9.50 -21.10 -3.03
CA LEU A 730 -9.82 -19.79 -3.60
C LEU A 730 -11.12 -19.85 -4.39
N ILE A 731 -12.01 -18.89 -4.15
CA ILE A 731 -13.24 -18.68 -4.90
C ILE A 731 -13.17 -17.29 -5.52
N ASP A 732 -13.31 -17.20 -6.84
CA ASP A 732 -13.15 -15.95 -7.61
C ASP A 732 -11.84 -15.20 -7.32
N GLY A 733 -10.77 -15.96 -7.07
CA GLY A 733 -9.43 -15.43 -6.75
C GLY A 733 -9.22 -15.00 -5.30
N LYS A 734 -10.27 -15.00 -4.47
CA LYS A 734 -10.21 -14.66 -3.05
C LYS A 734 -9.89 -15.90 -2.22
N GLU A 735 -8.92 -15.81 -1.30
CA GLU A 735 -8.62 -16.88 -0.33
C GLU A 735 -9.77 -17.00 0.67
N MET A 736 -10.47 -18.13 0.67
CA MET A 736 -11.55 -18.41 1.62
C MET A 736 -11.03 -19.02 2.93
N GLY A 737 -9.74 -19.27 3.00
CA GLY A 737 -9.09 -19.92 4.12
C GLY A 737 -7.94 -20.80 3.69
N ARG A 738 -7.09 -21.12 4.66
CA ARG A 738 -5.88 -21.88 4.45
C ARG A 738 -5.59 -22.79 5.62
N VAL A 739 -5.03 -23.95 5.35
CA VAL A 739 -4.39 -24.82 6.35
C VAL A 739 -2.88 -24.69 6.23
N THR A 740 -2.20 -24.31 7.29
CA THR A 740 -0.74 -24.16 7.32
C THR A 740 -0.10 -25.22 8.21
N ARG A 741 1.02 -25.80 7.77
CA ARG A 741 1.83 -26.71 8.57
C ARG A 741 3.32 -26.40 8.42
N MET A 742 4.03 -26.37 9.55
CA MET A 742 5.48 -26.33 9.62
C MET A 742 6.02 -27.72 9.92
N LEU A 743 6.95 -28.20 9.08
CA LEU A 743 7.67 -29.45 9.27
C LEU A 743 9.00 -29.16 9.97
N ALA A 744 9.13 -29.57 11.23
CA ALA A 744 10.37 -29.49 11.96
C ALA A 744 11.19 -30.75 11.68
N VAL A 745 12.15 -30.65 10.75
CA VAL A 745 13.04 -31.74 10.36
C VAL A 745 14.26 -31.75 11.27
N GLY A 746 14.55 -32.90 11.88
CA GLY A 746 15.71 -33.04 12.74
C GLY A 746 15.96 -34.45 13.22
N GLN A 747 16.95 -34.58 14.10
CA GLN A 747 17.13 -35.78 14.92
C GLN A 747 16.29 -35.66 16.19
N TYR A 748 15.55 -36.71 16.50
CA TYR A 748 14.71 -36.79 17.69
C TYR A 748 15.10 -38.02 18.50
N PRO A 749 15.18 -37.92 19.84
CA PRO A 749 15.65 -39.01 20.68
C PRO A 749 14.67 -40.19 20.75
N TYR A 750 13.37 -39.95 20.49
CA TYR A 750 12.34 -40.98 20.57
C TYR A 750 11.55 -41.13 19.27
N MET A 751 11.22 -42.38 18.92
CA MET A 751 10.49 -42.76 17.72
C MET A 751 9.28 -43.64 18.07
N GLY A 752 8.08 -43.16 17.79
CA GLY A 752 6.86 -43.96 17.86
C GLY A 752 6.63 -44.76 16.56
N ASN A 753 6.21 -46.01 16.69
CA ASN A 753 5.73 -46.85 15.59
C ASN A 753 4.20 -46.78 15.50
N GLN A 754 3.66 -46.04 14.53
CA GLN A 754 2.21 -45.87 14.36
C GLN A 754 1.44 -47.19 14.12
N ARG A 755 2.12 -48.27 13.74
CA ARG A 755 1.49 -49.57 13.50
C ARG A 755 1.42 -50.45 14.75
N THR A 756 2.49 -50.48 15.54
CA THR A 756 2.55 -51.34 16.74
C THR A 756 2.16 -50.58 18.00
N HIS A 757 2.08 -49.24 17.93
CA HIS A 757 1.93 -48.36 19.07
C HIS A 757 3.05 -48.53 20.11
N GLU A 758 4.26 -48.93 19.68
CA GLU A 758 5.46 -48.92 20.54
C GLU A 758 6.27 -47.65 20.34
N VAL A 759 6.83 -47.08 21.42
CA VAL A 759 7.86 -46.05 21.37
C VAL A 759 9.24 -46.66 21.60
N HIS A 760 10.21 -46.18 20.85
CA HIS A 760 11.60 -46.62 20.88
C HIS A 760 12.52 -45.42 21.10
N VAL A 761 13.69 -45.63 21.72
CA VAL A 761 14.81 -44.69 21.52
C VAL A 761 15.28 -44.77 20.06
N ALA A 762 15.71 -43.64 19.48
CA ALA A 762 15.97 -43.53 18.05
C ALA A 762 17.06 -44.48 17.52
N ASN A 763 18.00 -44.89 18.39
CA ASN A 763 19.07 -45.84 18.07
C ASN A 763 18.71 -47.32 18.34
N CYS A 764 17.45 -47.63 18.65
CA CYS A 764 17.02 -49.02 18.85
C CYS A 764 17.10 -49.83 17.55
N ASP A 765 17.61 -51.07 17.62
CA ASP A 765 17.66 -52.00 16.47
C ASP A 765 16.29 -52.25 15.82
N TRP A 766 15.23 -52.22 16.62
CA TRP A 766 13.86 -52.35 16.13
C TRP A 766 13.37 -51.06 15.47
N ALA A 767 13.79 -49.89 15.96
CA ALA A 767 13.46 -48.61 15.36
C ALA A 767 14.01 -48.50 13.91
N ALA A 768 15.21 -49.02 13.67
CA ALA A 768 15.80 -49.09 12.33
C ALA A 768 14.98 -49.93 11.33
N LYS A 769 14.20 -50.91 11.82
CA LYS A 769 13.35 -51.80 11.00
C LYS A 769 11.95 -51.26 10.77
N ILE A 770 11.57 -50.15 11.42
CA ILE A 770 10.25 -49.54 11.25
C ILE A 770 10.16 -48.93 9.84
N SER A 771 9.05 -49.24 9.15
CA SER A 771 8.75 -48.64 7.85
C SER A 771 8.67 -47.11 7.95
N LYS A 772 9.22 -46.40 6.95
CA LYS A 772 9.29 -44.92 6.91
C LYS A 772 7.95 -44.22 7.20
N ARG A 773 6.83 -44.83 6.77
CA ARG A 773 5.46 -44.33 6.98
C ARG A 773 4.88 -44.53 8.38
N ASN A 774 5.54 -45.34 9.20
CA ASN A 774 5.09 -45.61 10.56
C ASN A 774 5.95 -44.88 11.60
N LYS A 775 7.01 -44.18 11.17
CA LYS A 775 7.91 -43.47 12.07
C LYS A 775 7.28 -42.15 12.49
N ARG A 776 7.24 -41.89 13.79
CA ARG A 776 6.79 -40.62 14.36
C ARG A 776 7.82 -40.08 15.34
N ALA A 777 8.22 -38.83 15.18
CA ALA A 777 9.26 -38.19 15.97
C ALA A 777 8.72 -37.59 17.27
N TYR A 778 9.47 -37.78 18.36
CA TYR A 778 9.19 -37.22 19.68
C TYR A 778 10.46 -36.66 20.30
N GLN A 779 10.38 -35.44 20.83
CA GLN A 779 11.47 -34.84 21.61
C GLN A 779 11.54 -35.45 23.02
N GLU A 780 10.38 -35.67 23.65
CA GLU A 780 10.28 -36.22 25.00
C GLU A 780 9.54 -37.57 25.00
N LEU A 781 9.99 -38.52 25.82
CA LEU A 781 9.38 -39.85 25.91
C LEU A 781 7.96 -39.77 26.45
N GLU A 782 7.76 -38.92 27.46
CA GLU A 782 6.50 -38.69 28.15
C GLU A 782 5.41 -38.31 27.16
N GLN A 783 5.73 -37.51 26.13
CA GLN A 783 4.79 -37.14 25.08
C GLN A 783 4.36 -38.36 24.25
N ALA A 784 5.29 -39.24 23.88
CA ALA A 784 4.94 -40.48 23.18
C ALA A 784 4.03 -41.38 24.04
N LEU A 785 4.31 -41.49 25.34
CA LEU A 785 3.49 -42.28 26.26
C LEU A 785 2.07 -41.68 26.42
N LYS A 786 1.95 -40.35 26.51
CA LYS A 786 0.66 -39.62 26.53
C LYS A 786 -0.15 -39.88 25.27
N HIS A 787 0.48 -39.90 24.11
CA HIS A 787 -0.14 -40.26 22.82
C HIS A 787 -0.54 -41.75 22.70
N GLY A 788 -0.42 -42.52 23.78
CA GLY A 788 -0.86 -43.90 23.88
C GLY A 788 0.16 -44.92 23.40
N TYR A 789 1.42 -44.52 23.19
CA TYR A 789 2.48 -45.48 22.87
C TYR A 789 2.92 -46.26 24.11
N ASN A 790 3.27 -47.51 23.91
CA ASN A 790 3.83 -48.41 24.90
C ASN A 790 5.35 -48.44 24.79
N GLY A 791 6.10 -48.53 25.89
CA GLY A 791 7.55 -48.67 25.81
C GLY A 791 7.94 -49.94 25.06
N CYS A 792 8.83 -49.84 24.08
CA CYS A 792 9.37 -51.02 23.40
C CYS A 792 10.04 -51.94 24.41
N LEU A 793 9.67 -53.23 24.39
CA LEU A 793 10.16 -54.24 25.34
C LEU A 793 11.71 -54.30 25.45
N PHE A 794 12.40 -53.96 24.37
CA PHE A 794 13.86 -54.11 24.27
C PHE A 794 14.64 -52.87 24.68
N CYS A 795 14.11 -51.67 24.41
CA CYS A 795 14.86 -50.43 24.61
C CYS A 795 14.23 -49.47 25.63
N LEU A 796 12.96 -49.67 25.97
CA LEU A 796 12.23 -48.96 27.03
C LEU A 796 11.41 -49.98 27.86
N PRO A 797 12.04 -51.05 28.40
CA PRO A 797 11.34 -52.14 29.09
C PRO A 797 10.53 -51.70 30.30
N GLU A 798 10.95 -50.63 30.98
CA GLU A 798 10.32 -50.07 32.16
C GLU A 798 8.99 -49.36 31.86
N TYR A 799 8.76 -48.97 30.61
CA TYR A 799 7.52 -48.34 30.14
C TYR A 799 6.64 -49.31 29.35
N ASN A 800 7.02 -50.60 29.27
CA ASN A 800 6.24 -51.62 28.59
C ASN A 800 5.15 -52.18 29.52
N LYS A 801 3.88 -51.91 29.19
CA LYS A 801 2.69 -52.31 29.94
C LYS A 801 2.34 -53.81 29.84
N GLU A 802 3.02 -54.59 28.99
CA GLU A 802 2.86 -56.05 28.89
C GLU A 802 3.78 -56.81 29.87
N LYS A 803 4.52 -56.10 30.72
CA LYS A 803 5.44 -56.66 31.73
C LYS A 803 4.85 -56.80 33.14
N ILE A 804 3.56 -56.52 33.33
CA ILE A 804 2.83 -56.71 34.60
C ILE A 804 1.84 -57.85 34.46
#